data_AF-A0AAJ7BLW6-F1
#
_entry.id   AF-A0AAJ7BLW6-F1
#
_cell.length_a   1.000
_cell.length_b   1.000
_cell.length_c   1.000
_cell.angle_alpha   90.00
_cell.angle_beta   90.00
_cell.angle_gamma   90.00
#
_symmetry.space_group_name_H-M   'P 1'
#
loop_
_entity.id
_entity.type
_entity.pdbx_description
1 polymer ?
#
loop_
_entity_poly.entity_id
_entity_poly.type
_entity_poly.pdbx_seq_one_letter_code
_entity_poly.pdbx_strand_id
1 'polypeptide(L)'
;MHSSQAGSSSSTGPLNSLLKANFRSGFSSESHLQSLGFTMDNGKPRFRLDEPVSGALNTLHKPSSTSIDTNETDSFVVLGKSSLDSIQAASMASYAQIQQKSVSADYESMISALSPEEIQHKLCDLLEENAKLKETLTQNNLAMKQQFNTLATWQEEVMKVHQSHKEKFAETRELINQLRKENTDLKNRLSVNHELCQELTESTGKTREDLEEELSIATKELNECKNNPGQIIQAYQRLMDKSSSSIQEAKTEDCDLEDYSLLPRPVSVEHKLSEKYQRKNEEVKYLRELIASLEEQLRVSISKAFAPIQIKAACQPEQKPCEEREQFLRNLKQYDEKLRAVTSYFAHQSSRYTSIQDCLKESIDILQTFESMNAPVTCTTSGERSLNSGDAESLIKRLEECRERLIDEQVKTISERQDLIKAQGQIQKVFSDYNSVLSELEIMYAENAKLDALRIQKEKSVLEIEKRIEEDKNTLELEKNSLEVEKFSLLESINTMKKDRLSLENERKNLQAETEALRLERTALDQQNALYESERMSLLTEKKTLQKANENIQAKCEDLQEIICTKDEIVDALSERIKSLTEIVEDVPLLRAQLEIYQNDFKEEREARQKLGNEKDTLLENLQSAQKLNEELRKHIVELQRRNGGQASSSPGQQQFQRADGEDGEYVTLPLLCPNCNSHFEDMGQLQTHVEVCWHLN
;
A
#
# COMPACT_ATOMS: atom_id res chain seq x y z
N MET A 1 -56.28 -11.68 50.54
CA MET A 1 -57.25 -11.25 49.51
C MET A 1 -56.49 -10.86 48.24
N HIS A 2 -57.20 -10.62 47.14
CA HIS A 2 -56.77 -10.34 45.76
C HIS A 2 -55.51 -9.46 45.55
N SER A 3 -54.82 -9.46 44.39
CA SER A 3 -54.70 -10.43 43.26
C SER A 3 -53.70 -9.85 42.24
N SER A 4 -52.87 -10.70 41.60
CA SER A 4 -52.14 -10.40 40.34
C SER A 4 -51.08 -9.26 40.43
N GLN A 5 -50.16 -9.05 39.47
CA GLN A 5 -49.87 -9.79 38.22
C GLN A 5 -48.35 -9.85 37.95
N ALA A 6 -47.94 -10.71 37.01
CA ALA A 6 -46.55 -11.00 36.66
C ALA A 6 -45.83 -9.86 35.92
N GLY A 7 -44.48 -9.88 35.95
CA GLY A 7 -43.60 -9.00 35.18
C GLY A 7 -42.13 -9.43 35.30
N SER A 8 -41.71 -10.38 34.47
CA SER A 8 -40.38 -11.00 34.55
C SER A 8 -39.24 -10.07 34.09
N SER A 9 -38.15 -10.03 34.86
CA SER A 9 -36.94 -9.26 34.56
C SER A 9 -36.08 -9.91 33.47
N SER A 10 -35.69 -9.14 32.45
CA SER A 10 -34.60 -9.48 31.52
C SER A 10 -33.63 -8.30 31.42
N SER A 11 -32.33 -8.57 31.50
CA SER A 11 -31.27 -7.55 31.51
C SER A 11 -30.94 -7.04 30.10
N THR A 12 -30.70 -5.71 29.99
CA THR A 12 -30.11 -5.09 28.78
C THR A 12 -29.00 -4.14 29.20
N GLY A 13 -27.80 -4.34 28.64
CA GLY A 13 -26.59 -3.57 28.97
C GLY A 13 -26.49 -2.20 28.28
N PRO A 14 -25.48 -1.38 28.63
CA PRO A 14 -25.40 0.03 28.25
C PRO A 14 -24.83 0.25 26.83
N LEU A 15 -25.66 0.07 25.80
CA LEU A 15 -25.29 0.38 24.40
C LEU A 15 -25.89 1.69 23.83
N ASN A 16 -26.92 2.26 24.48
CA ASN A 16 -27.65 3.45 23.98
C ASN A 16 -26.97 4.81 24.22
N SER A 17 -25.73 4.86 24.73
CA SER A 17 -25.04 6.13 25.03
C SER A 17 -24.27 6.70 23.83
N LEU A 18 -23.56 5.84 23.07
CA LEU A 18 -22.60 6.29 22.05
C LEU A 18 -23.25 6.88 20.78
N LEU A 19 -24.45 6.46 20.42
CA LEU A 19 -25.15 6.94 19.21
C LEU A 19 -25.67 8.39 19.30
N LYS A 20 -25.61 9.03 20.47
CA LYS A 20 -26.05 10.43 20.67
C LYS A 20 -24.94 11.48 20.54
N ALA A 21 -23.67 11.08 20.43
CA ALA A 21 -22.53 12.00 20.43
C ALA A 21 -22.19 12.60 19.06
N ASN A 22 -22.31 11.82 17.98
CA ASN A 22 -21.71 12.15 16.67
C ASN A 22 -22.55 13.04 15.73
N PHE A 23 -23.62 13.67 16.22
CA PHE A 23 -24.49 14.57 15.43
C PHE A 23 -24.41 16.05 15.86
N ARG A 24 -23.21 16.51 16.27
CA ARG A 24 -22.99 17.91 16.71
C ARG A 24 -21.82 18.66 16.05
N SER A 25 -21.22 18.10 15.00
CA SER A 25 -20.23 18.76 14.14
C SER A 25 -20.82 19.00 12.74
N GLY A 26 -21.54 20.11 12.57
CA GLY A 26 -22.19 20.45 11.31
C GLY A 26 -21.24 21.06 10.28
N PHE A 27 -20.83 20.29 9.28
CA PHE A 27 -20.10 20.77 8.09
C PHE A 27 -20.59 20.07 6.81
N SER A 28 -21.83 20.35 6.43
CA SER A 28 -22.39 20.05 5.11
C SER A 28 -23.52 21.04 4.85
N SER A 29 -23.43 21.87 3.81
CA SER A 29 -24.54 22.75 3.45
C SER A 29 -25.67 21.96 2.79
N GLU A 30 -26.91 22.38 3.04
CA GLU A 30 -28.11 21.72 2.50
C GLU A 30 -28.10 21.66 0.96
N SER A 31 -27.51 22.67 0.32
CA SER A 31 -27.26 22.72 -1.13
C SER A 31 -26.39 21.56 -1.65
N HIS A 32 -25.43 21.09 -0.87
CA HIS A 32 -24.53 20.01 -1.28
C HIS A 32 -25.27 18.66 -1.28
N LEU A 33 -26.10 18.41 -0.26
CA LEU A 33 -26.93 17.20 -0.19
C LEU A 33 -28.02 17.19 -1.27
N GLN A 34 -28.60 18.35 -1.62
CA GLN A 34 -29.52 18.46 -2.76
C GLN A 34 -28.81 18.20 -4.10
N SER A 35 -27.56 18.66 -4.29
CA SER A 35 -26.79 18.35 -5.51
C SER A 35 -26.47 16.86 -5.68
N LEU A 36 -26.52 16.09 -4.59
CA LEU A 36 -26.36 14.63 -4.55
C LEU A 36 -27.70 13.87 -4.59
N GLY A 37 -28.82 14.55 -4.88
CA GLY A 37 -30.13 13.94 -5.10
C GLY A 37 -30.95 13.65 -3.83
N PHE A 38 -30.47 14.05 -2.64
CA PHE A 38 -31.20 13.84 -1.39
C PHE A 38 -32.28 14.90 -1.16
N THR A 39 -33.40 14.49 -0.57
CA THR A 39 -34.40 15.40 0.01
C THR A 39 -34.30 15.40 1.52
N MET A 40 -34.36 16.59 2.13
CA MET A 40 -34.36 16.76 3.58
C MET A 40 -35.79 16.68 4.11
N ASP A 41 -36.02 15.78 5.07
CA ASP A 41 -37.27 15.65 5.80
C ASP A 41 -36.94 15.56 7.30
N ASN A 42 -37.47 16.50 8.09
CA ASN A 42 -37.24 16.62 9.54
C ASN A 42 -35.75 16.49 9.96
N GLY A 43 -34.85 17.10 9.19
CA GLY A 43 -33.41 17.12 9.48
C GLY A 43 -32.66 15.82 9.17
N LYS A 44 -33.27 14.89 8.42
CA LYS A 44 -32.61 13.66 7.94
C LYS A 44 -32.69 13.56 6.41
N PRO A 45 -31.61 13.16 5.72
CA PRO A 45 -31.65 12.92 4.29
C PRO A 45 -32.43 11.63 3.98
N ARG A 46 -33.29 11.69 2.97
CA ARG A 46 -33.95 10.52 2.35
C ARG A 46 -33.79 10.55 0.83
N PHE A 47 -33.72 9.36 0.23
CA PHE A 47 -33.81 9.20 -1.21
C PHE A 47 -35.25 9.48 -1.70
N ARG A 48 -35.38 10.06 -2.89
CA ARG A 48 -36.66 10.06 -3.62
C ARG A 48 -36.89 8.68 -4.23
N LEU A 49 -37.82 7.95 -3.64
CA LEU A 49 -38.55 6.86 -4.29
C LEU A 49 -40.00 7.35 -4.45
N ASP A 50 -40.68 6.89 -5.50
CA ASP A 50 -42.06 7.24 -5.90
C ASP A 50 -42.26 8.57 -6.68
N GLU A 51 -41.74 8.63 -7.93
CA GLU A 51 -42.31 9.50 -8.98
C GLU A 51 -42.17 8.83 -10.37
N PRO A 52 -43.27 8.47 -11.07
CA PRO A 52 -43.22 7.70 -12.31
C PRO A 52 -43.00 8.58 -13.55
N VAL A 53 -41.73 8.82 -13.91
CA VAL A 53 -41.36 9.68 -15.05
C VAL A 53 -41.73 9.04 -16.39
N SER A 54 -42.94 9.35 -16.87
CA SER A 54 -43.34 9.16 -18.25
C SER A 54 -42.82 10.33 -19.10
N GLY A 55 -41.74 10.13 -19.85
CA GLY A 55 -41.13 11.17 -20.68
C GLY A 55 -40.36 10.58 -21.87
N ALA A 56 -40.82 10.88 -23.08
CA ALA A 56 -40.31 10.26 -24.31
C ALA A 56 -38.85 10.62 -24.64
N LEU A 57 -38.07 9.62 -25.03
CA LEU A 57 -36.72 9.78 -25.55
C LEU A 57 -36.80 10.22 -27.02
N ASN A 58 -36.65 11.52 -27.28
CA ASN A 58 -36.63 12.05 -28.65
C ASN A 58 -35.35 11.63 -29.37
N THR A 59 -35.52 10.79 -30.39
CA THR A 59 -34.45 10.33 -31.28
C THR A 59 -34.24 11.31 -32.44
N LEU A 60 -32.98 11.55 -32.81
CA LEU A 60 -32.66 12.12 -34.12
C LEU A 60 -31.37 11.50 -34.69
N HIS A 61 -31.35 11.37 -36.02
CA HIS A 61 -30.29 10.83 -36.87
C HIS A 61 -29.05 11.75 -36.94
N LYS A 62 -27.85 11.35 -37.45
CA LYS A 62 -27.30 10.11 -38.06
C LYS A 62 -25.75 10.16 -37.86
N PRO A 63 -24.96 9.09 -38.12
CA PRO A 63 -23.51 9.12 -37.91
C PRO A 63 -22.73 9.65 -39.14
N SER A 64 -21.62 10.35 -38.89
CA SER A 64 -20.60 10.67 -39.90
C SER A 64 -19.19 10.74 -39.30
N SER A 65 -18.35 9.79 -39.72
CA SER A 65 -16.88 9.80 -39.76
C SER A 65 -16.07 10.94 -39.09
N THR A 66 -15.19 10.51 -38.17
CA THR A 66 -13.78 10.93 -38.08
C THR A 66 -13.46 12.38 -37.69
N SER A 67 -13.33 12.60 -36.38
CA SER A 67 -12.29 13.47 -35.81
C SER A 67 -11.77 12.82 -34.52
N ILE A 68 -10.46 12.57 -34.44
CA ILE A 68 -9.82 12.07 -33.22
C ILE A 68 -9.55 13.28 -32.31
N ASP A 69 -10.19 13.32 -31.15
CA ASP A 69 -9.84 14.26 -30.08
C ASP A 69 -9.74 13.48 -28.76
N THR A 70 -8.52 13.23 -28.30
CA THR A 70 -8.22 12.30 -27.21
C THR A 70 -8.14 13.01 -25.86
N ASN A 71 -9.29 13.21 -25.20
CA ASN A 71 -9.34 13.78 -23.84
C ASN A 71 -10.56 13.32 -23.01
N GLU A 72 -10.79 12.00 -22.91
CA GLU A 72 -11.70 11.44 -21.90
C GLU A 72 -11.22 10.06 -21.45
N THR A 73 -10.58 9.99 -20.27
CA THR A 73 -10.12 8.74 -19.64
C THR A 73 -10.84 8.50 -18.32
N ASP A 74 -12.17 8.60 -18.31
CA ASP A 74 -13.00 8.11 -17.22
C ASP A 74 -13.53 6.71 -17.58
N SER A 75 -12.71 5.70 -17.26
CA SER A 75 -13.04 4.27 -17.46
C SER A 75 -14.06 3.77 -16.42
N PHE A 76 -15.21 4.43 -16.33
CA PHE A 76 -16.28 4.07 -15.41
C PHE A 76 -16.98 2.79 -15.90
N VAL A 77 -16.83 1.68 -15.17
CA VAL A 77 -17.53 0.42 -15.45
C VAL A 77 -18.99 0.56 -15.01
N VAL A 78 -19.80 1.20 -15.85
CA VAL A 78 -21.25 1.18 -15.69
C VAL A 78 -21.73 -0.24 -15.99
N LEU A 79 -22.33 -0.91 -14.99
CA LEU A 79 -23.15 -2.09 -15.26
C LEU A 79 -24.31 -1.64 -16.17
N GLY A 80 -24.19 -1.93 -17.47
CA GLY A 80 -25.16 -1.50 -18.47
C GLY A 80 -26.58 -1.94 -18.11
N LYS A 81 -27.57 -1.08 -18.38
CA LYS A 81 -28.97 -1.25 -17.91
C LYS A 81 -29.51 -2.66 -18.13
N SER A 82 -29.24 -3.25 -19.30
CA SER A 82 -29.59 -4.64 -19.64
C SER A 82 -29.14 -5.70 -18.64
N SER A 83 -28.05 -5.49 -17.89
CA SER A 83 -27.57 -6.38 -16.83
C SER A 83 -28.44 -6.27 -15.56
N LEU A 84 -28.76 -5.05 -15.13
CA LEU A 84 -29.71 -4.79 -14.04
C LEU A 84 -31.12 -5.29 -14.40
N ASP A 85 -31.59 -4.98 -15.60
CA ASP A 85 -32.90 -5.41 -16.12
C ASP A 85 -32.99 -6.96 -16.15
N SER A 86 -31.90 -7.65 -16.52
CA SER A 86 -31.84 -9.12 -16.52
C SER A 86 -31.89 -9.72 -15.12
N ILE A 87 -31.19 -9.11 -14.15
CA ILE A 87 -31.23 -9.54 -12.74
C ILE A 87 -32.64 -9.36 -12.17
N GLN A 88 -33.28 -8.21 -12.43
CA GLN A 88 -34.64 -7.93 -11.98
C GLN A 88 -35.67 -8.88 -12.62
N ALA A 89 -35.54 -9.17 -13.92
CA ALA A 89 -36.39 -10.15 -14.61
C ALA A 89 -36.22 -11.57 -14.05
N ALA A 90 -34.99 -12.01 -13.79
CA ALA A 90 -34.71 -13.33 -13.20
C ALA A 90 -35.28 -13.46 -11.77
N SER A 91 -35.16 -12.42 -10.95
CA SER A 91 -35.76 -12.38 -9.60
C SER A 91 -37.29 -12.45 -9.65
N MET A 92 -37.93 -11.77 -10.60
CA MET A 92 -39.39 -11.80 -10.75
C MET A 92 -39.91 -13.15 -11.28
N ALA A 93 -39.18 -13.79 -12.20
CA ALA A 93 -39.50 -15.14 -12.68
C ALA A 93 -39.48 -16.18 -11.54
N SER A 94 -38.46 -16.11 -10.67
CA SER A 94 -38.36 -16.97 -9.47
C SER A 94 -39.57 -16.80 -8.54
N TYR A 95 -39.98 -15.55 -8.26
CA TYR A 95 -41.12 -15.26 -7.40
C TYR A 95 -42.45 -15.82 -7.96
N ALA A 96 -42.68 -15.66 -9.27
CA ALA A 96 -43.86 -16.23 -9.93
C ALA A 96 -43.88 -17.77 -9.88
N GLN A 97 -42.72 -18.42 -10.07
CA GLN A 97 -42.60 -19.88 -10.02
C GLN A 97 -42.83 -20.45 -8.60
N ILE A 98 -42.47 -19.69 -7.55
CA ILE A 98 -42.78 -20.03 -6.16
C ILE A 98 -44.29 -19.94 -5.91
N GLN A 99 -44.94 -18.83 -6.31
CA GLN A 99 -46.40 -18.68 -6.16
C GLN A 99 -47.18 -19.77 -6.88
N GLN A 100 -46.77 -20.15 -8.09
CA GLN A 100 -47.43 -21.21 -8.85
C GLN A 100 -47.37 -22.56 -8.12
N LYS A 101 -46.24 -22.89 -7.46
CA LYS A 101 -46.09 -24.12 -6.66
C LYS A 101 -46.91 -24.09 -5.36
N SER A 102 -47.02 -22.94 -4.69
CA SER A 102 -47.80 -22.85 -3.44
C SER A 102 -49.32 -22.92 -3.67
N VAL A 103 -49.79 -22.65 -4.89
CA VAL A 103 -51.21 -22.77 -5.28
C VAL A 103 -51.56 -24.18 -5.79
N SER A 104 -50.57 -24.97 -6.22
CA SER A 104 -50.78 -26.30 -6.81
C SER A 104 -50.79 -27.47 -5.81
N ALA A 105 -51.07 -27.23 -4.53
CA ALA A 105 -51.03 -28.24 -3.48
C ALA A 105 -52.33 -28.27 -2.65
N ASP A 106 -53.13 -29.33 -2.79
CA ASP A 106 -54.36 -29.53 -2.03
C ASP A 106 -54.09 -29.98 -0.59
N TYR A 107 -53.68 -29.03 0.25
CA TYR A 107 -53.42 -29.26 1.68
C TYR A 107 -54.64 -29.86 2.40
N GLU A 108 -55.86 -29.43 2.06
CA GLU A 108 -57.14 -29.92 2.61
C GLU A 108 -57.26 -31.45 2.55
N SER A 109 -56.90 -32.04 1.39
CA SER A 109 -57.01 -33.49 1.15
C SER A 109 -55.90 -34.30 1.81
N MET A 110 -54.74 -33.69 2.09
CA MET A 110 -53.63 -34.37 2.79
C MET A 110 -53.80 -34.31 4.31
N ILE A 111 -54.35 -33.21 4.84
CA ILE A 111 -54.65 -33.06 6.27
C ILE A 111 -55.77 -34.02 6.69
N SER A 112 -56.79 -34.19 5.83
CA SER A 112 -57.93 -35.10 6.08
C SER A 112 -57.59 -36.60 6.11
N ALA A 113 -56.35 -36.98 5.78
CA ALA A 113 -55.90 -38.38 5.66
C ALA A 113 -54.93 -38.81 6.77
N LEU A 114 -54.71 -37.98 7.80
CA LEU A 114 -53.75 -38.20 8.89
C LEU A 114 -54.46 -38.19 10.25
N SER A 115 -53.95 -38.95 11.21
CA SER A 115 -54.45 -38.90 12.59
C SER A 115 -54.03 -37.59 13.30
N PRO A 116 -54.75 -37.14 14.35
CA PRO A 116 -54.39 -35.94 15.11
C PRO A 116 -52.95 -35.96 15.64
N GLU A 117 -52.48 -37.12 16.07
CA GLU A 117 -51.12 -37.35 16.57
C GLU A 117 -50.06 -37.24 15.45
N GLU A 118 -50.33 -37.76 14.25
CA GLU A 118 -49.45 -37.60 13.08
C GLU A 118 -49.43 -36.16 12.56
N ILE A 119 -50.56 -35.45 12.63
CA ILE A 119 -50.65 -34.02 12.33
C ILE A 119 -49.82 -33.22 13.34
N GLN A 120 -49.91 -33.55 14.64
CA GLN A 120 -49.11 -32.90 15.67
C GLN A 120 -47.61 -33.18 15.49
N HIS A 121 -47.20 -34.41 15.16
CA HIS A 121 -45.80 -34.74 14.88
C HIS A 121 -45.27 -33.94 13.67
N LYS A 122 -45.98 -33.96 12.54
CA LYS A 122 -45.60 -33.17 11.35
C LYS A 122 -45.58 -31.67 11.62
N LEU A 123 -46.45 -31.15 12.49
CA LEU A 123 -46.43 -29.75 12.89
C LEU A 123 -45.17 -29.43 13.72
N CYS A 124 -44.74 -30.31 14.62
CA CYS A 124 -43.46 -30.18 15.32
C CYS A 124 -42.28 -30.20 14.34
N ASP A 125 -42.25 -31.16 13.41
CA ASP A 125 -41.18 -31.32 12.42
C ASP A 125 -41.08 -30.07 11.52
N LEU A 126 -42.23 -29.57 11.03
CA LEU A 126 -42.31 -28.35 10.22
C LEU A 126 -41.93 -27.10 11.02
N LEU A 127 -42.19 -27.04 12.33
CA LEU A 127 -41.75 -25.94 13.18
C LEU A 127 -40.24 -25.98 13.43
N GLU A 128 -39.65 -27.17 13.58
CA GLU A 128 -38.20 -27.35 13.70
C GLU A 128 -37.49 -27.04 12.37
N GLU A 129 -38.03 -27.48 11.23
CA GLU A 129 -37.56 -27.10 9.90
C GLU A 129 -37.68 -25.59 9.69
N ASN A 130 -38.80 -24.96 10.08
CA ASN A 130 -38.99 -23.52 9.97
C ASN A 130 -37.99 -22.74 10.85
N ALA A 131 -37.62 -23.28 12.02
CA ALA A 131 -36.56 -22.73 12.86
C ALA A 131 -35.18 -22.83 12.19
N LYS A 132 -34.82 -24.01 11.67
CA LYS A 132 -33.56 -24.24 10.92
C LYS A 132 -33.46 -23.38 9.66
N LEU A 133 -34.56 -23.20 8.93
CA LEU A 133 -34.65 -22.32 7.75
C LEU A 133 -34.51 -20.85 8.14
N LYS A 134 -35.12 -20.40 9.24
CA LYS A 134 -34.92 -19.05 9.79
C LYS A 134 -33.46 -18.82 10.21
N GLU A 135 -32.85 -19.78 10.90
CA GLU A 135 -31.44 -19.68 11.28
C GLU A 135 -30.54 -19.61 10.05
N THR A 136 -30.70 -20.54 9.09
CA THR A 136 -29.98 -20.55 7.80
C THR A 136 -30.15 -19.23 7.05
N LEU A 137 -31.36 -18.66 7.05
CA LEU A 137 -31.64 -17.36 6.43
C LEU A 137 -30.96 -16.20 7.18
N THR A 138 -30.90 -16.21 8.52
CA THR A 138 -30.15 -15.19 9.28
C THR A 138 -28.64 -15.31 9.09
N GLN A 139 -28.10 -16.53 9.04
CA GLN A 139 -26.70 -16.79 8.71
C GLN A 139 -26.37 -16.34 7.28
N ASN A 140 -27.25 -16.62 6.30
CA ASN A 140 -27.08 -16.18 4.91
C ASN A 140 -27.14 -14.65 4.78
N ASN A 141 -28.09 -13.97 5.45
CA ASN A 141 -28.15 -12.50 5.49
C ASN A 141 -26.89 -11.89 6.16
N LEU A 142 -26.36 -12.52 7.20
CA LEU A 142 -25.11 -12.09 7.84
C LEU A 142 -23.91 -12.25 6.90
N ALA A 143 -23.79 -13.40 6.22
CA ALA A 143 -22.76 -13.65 5.22
C ALA A 143 -22.87 -12.69 4.03
N MET A 144 -24.07 -12.45 3.51
CA MET A 144 -24.32 -11.48 2.43
C MET A 144 -23.93 -10.05 2.85
N LYS A 145 -24.20 -9.67 4.11
CA LYS A 145 -23.76 -8.38 4.67
C LYS A 145 -22.24 -8.31 4.84
N GLN A 146 -21.57 -9.40 5.22
CA GLN A 146 -20.10 -9.47 5.23
C GLN A 146 -19.53 -9.32 3.81
N GLN A 147 -20.06 -10.04 2.83
CA GLN A 147 -19.66 -9.92 1.42
C GLN A 147 -19.89 -8.51 0.86
N PHE A 148 -21.02 -7.86 1.19
CA PHE A 148 -21.29 -6.47 0.82
C PHE A 148 -20.28 -5.50 1.44
N ASN A 149 -19.93 -5.67 2.73
CA ASN A 149 -18.91 -4.87 3.38
C ASN A 149 -17.53 -5.06 2.73
N THR A 150 -17.15 -6.30 2.40
CA THR A 150 -15.89 -6.60 1.68
C THR A 150 -15.89 -5.97 0.27
N LEU A 151 -17.01 -6.03 -0.45
CA LEU A 151 -17.14 -5.39 -1.75
C LEU A 151 -17.03 -3.84 -1.64
N ALA A 152 -17.56 -3.25 -0.57
CA ALA A 152 -17.43 -1.83 -0.30
C ALA A 152 -15.97 -1.41 0.03
N THR A 153 -15.23 -2.20 0.82
CA THR A 153 -13.80 -1.92 1.06
C THR A 153 -12.96 -2.11 -0.20
N TRP A 154 -13.25 -3.13 -1.01
CA TRP A 154 -12.60 -3.30 -2.32
C TRP A 154 -12.91 -2.12 -3.26
N GLN A 155 -14.14 -1.59 -3.25
CA GLN A 155 -14.49 -0.39 -4.03
C GLN A 155 -13.70 0.84 -3.56
N GLU A 156 -13.57 1.05 -2.25
CA GLU A 156 -12.77 2.15 -1.68
C GLU A 156 -11.28 2.01 -2.03
N GLU A 157 -10.72 0.80 -1.93
CA GLU A 157 -9.34 0.50 -2.32
C GLU A 157 -9.10 0.73 -3.82
N VAL A 158 -10.01 0.28 -4.68
CA VAL A 158 -9.93 0.52 -6.14
C VAL A 158 -10.01 2.01 -6.46
N MET A 159 -10.89 2.78 -5.81
CA MET A 159 -10.96 4.24 -5.96
C MET A 159 -9.66 4.92 -5.51
N LYS A 160 -9.09 4.49 -4.38
CA LYS A 160 -7.82 5.01 -3.85
C LYS A 160 -6.62 4.71 -4.77
N VAL A 161 -6.57 3.52 -5.35
CA VAL A 161 -5.56 3.16 -6.38
C VAL A 161 -5.74 4.02 -7.64
N HIS A 162 -6.99 4.22 -8.10
CA HIS A 162 -7.27 5.07 -9.26
C HIS A 162 -6.84 6.52 -9.03
N GLN A 163 -7.09 7.06 -7.83
CA GLN A 163 -6.66 8.40 -7.44
C GLN A 163 -5.12 8.51 -7.40
N SER A 164 -4.43 7.54 -6.80
CA SER A 164 -2.95 7.53 -6.78
C SER A 164 -2.34 7.39 -8.18
N HIS A 165 -2.98 6.65 -9.08
CA HIS A 165 -2.57 6.60 -10.49
C HIS A 165 -2.79 7.95 -11.19
N LYS A 166 -3.94 8.60 -10.95
CA LYS A 166 -4.27 9.94 -11.49
C LYS A 166 -3.26 11.00 -11.04
N GLU A 167 -2.82 10.94 -9.79
CA GLU A 167 -1.76 11.78 -9.20
C GLU A 167 -0.39 11.50 -9.85
N LYS A 168 0.06 10.24 -9.89
CA LYS A 168 1.33 9.85 -10.56
C LYS A 168 1.35 10.22 -12.05
N PHE A 169 0.21 10.14 -12.74
CA PHE A 169 0.10 10.60 -14.12
C PHE A 169 0.12 12.14 -14.24
N ALA A 170 -0.29 12.90 -13.22
CA ALA A 170 -0.10 14.34 -13.18
C ALA A 170 1.38 14.70 -12.97
N GLU A 171 2.03 14.11 -11.96
CA GLU A 171 3.47 14.26 -11.68
C GLU A 171 4.33 13.92 -12.91
N THR A 172 4.05 12.78 -13.56
CA THR A 172 4.78 12.34 -14.77
C THR A 172 4.57 13.32 -15.93
N ARG A 173 3.37 13.87 -16.11
CA ARG A 173 3.11 14.91 -17.12
C ARG A 173 3.83 16.22 -16.81
N GLU A 174 3.93 16.59 -15.54
CA GLU A 174 4.69 17.78 -15.14
C GLU A 174 6.20 17.58 -15.39
N LEU A 175 6.77 16.44 -14.98
CA LEU A 175 8.18 16.11 -15.25
C LEU A 175 8.48 16.07 -16.75
N ILE A 176 7.58 15.51 -17.58
CA ILE A 176 7.72 15.55 -19.05
C ILE A 176 7.70 17.00 -19.57
N ASN A 177 6.89 17.89 -18.99
CA ASN A 177 6.86 19.30 -19.39
C ASN A 177 8.11 20.08 -18.91
N GLN A 178 8.65 19.76 -17.72
CA GLN A 178 9.92 20.28 -17.23
C GLN A 178 11.07 19.84 -18.15
N LEU A 179 11.20 18.54 -18.44
CA LEU A 179 12.21 17.99 -19.36
C LEU A 179 12.06 18.52 -20.79
N ARG A 180 10.83 18.79 -21.27
CA ARG A 180 10.60 19.48 -22.56
C ARG A 180 11.13 20.91 -22.54
N LYS A 181 10.88 21.66 -21.46
CA LYS A 181 11.38 23.04 -21.28
C LYS A 181 12.91 23.06 -21.24
N GLU A 182 13.53 22.14 -20.51
CA GLU A 182 14.99 21.97 -20.48
C GLU A 182 15.54 21.56 -21.85
N ASN A 183 14.89 20.65 -22.58
CA ASN A 183 15.29 20.33 -23.95
C ASN A 183 15.17 21.53 -24.90
N THR A 184 14.17 22.42 -24.73
CA THR A 184 14.11 23.66 -25.51
C THR A 184 15.22 24.65 -25.13
N ASP A 185 15.57 24.78 -23.84
CA ASP A 185 16.69 25.63 -23.40
C ASP A 185 18.03 25.10 -23.92
N LEU A 186 18.31 23.80 -23.73
CA LEU A 186 19.49 23.14 -24.25
C LEU A 186 19.58 23.23 -25.77
N LYS A 187 18.46 23.09 -26.50
CA LYS A 187 18.43 23.26 -27.95
C LYS A 187 18.72 24.71 -28.37
N ASN A 188 18.19 25.70 -27.66
CA ASN A 188 18.49 27.11 -27.91
C ASN A 188 19.99 27.41 -27.64
N ARG A 189 20.53 26.90 -26.53
CA ARG A 189 21.96 27.04 -26.18
C ARG A 189 22.87 26.30 -27.16
N LEU A 190 22.42 25.17 -27.72
CA LEU A 190 23.13 24.48 -28.80
C LEU A 190 23.04 25.26 -30.13
N SER A 191 21.95 25.97 -30.42
CA SER A 191 21.88 26.88 -31.58
C SER A 191 22.89 28.02 -31.43
N VAL A 192 22.87 28.73 -30.30
CA VAL A 192 23.81 29.82 -30.00
C VAL A 192 25.27 29.33 -30.03
N ASN A 193 25.56 28.15 -29.48
CA ASN A 193 26.89 27.55 -29.58
C ASN A 193 27.23 27.12 -31.02
N HIS A 194 26.26 26.67 -31.83
CA HIS A 194 26.49 26.30 -33.23
C HIS A 194 26.76 27.54 -34.08
N GLU A 195 26.03 28.63 -33.87
CA GLU A 195 26.24 29.94 -34.48
C GLU A 195 27.65 30.46 -34.14
N LEU A 196 28.02 30.44 -32.85
CA LEU A 196 29.36 30.82 -32.38
C LEU A 196 30.48 29.90 -32.95
N CYS A 197 30.23 28.60 -33.05
CA CYS A 197 31.13 27.66 -33.70
C CYS A 197 31.21 27.88 -35.22
N GLN A 198 30.15 28.37 -35.86
CA GLN A 198 30.15 28.69 -37.29
C GLN A 198 31.03 29.91 -37.57
N GLU A 199 30.88 31.00 -36.81
CA GLU A 199 31.78 32.17 -36.84
C GLU A 199 33.25 31.75 -36.62
N LEU A 200 33.50 30.84 -35.68
CA LEU A 200 34.84 30.28 -35.44
C LEU A 200 35.36 29.43 -36.61
N THR A 201 34.55 28.56 -37.21
CA THR A 201 34.99 27.73 -38.35
C THR A 201 35.21 28.51 -39.64
N GLU A 202 34.48 29.61 -39.87
CA GLU A 202 34.77 30.56 -40.95
C GLU A 202 36.10 31.29 -40.72
N SER A 203 36.56 31.44 -39.46
CA SER A 203 37.85 32.04 -39.12
C SER A 203 39.06 31.09 -39.21
N THR A 204 38.86 29.77 -39.09
CA THR A 204 39.94 28.76 -39.11
C THR A 204 39.61 27.58 -40.02
N GLY A 205 39.93 27.72 -41.31
CA GLY A 205 39.69 26.70 -42.33
C GLY A 205 40.51 25.41 -42.17
N LYS A 206 39.98 24.45 -41.40
CA LYS A 206 40.31 23.02 -41.44
C LYS A 206 39.01 22.23 -41.34
N THR A 207 38.80 21.24 -42.20
CA THR A 207 37.54 20.49 -42.22
C THR A 207 37.54 19.33 -41.24
N ARG A 208 36.33 18.88 -40.90
CA ARG A 208 36.05 17.80 -39.94
C ARG A 208 36.59 16.43 -40.39
N GLU A 209 36.86 16.26 -41.68
CA GLU A 209 37.28 14.99 -42.30
C GLU A 209 38.64 14.50 -41.75
N ASP A 210 39.59 15.42 -41.53
CA ASP A 210 40.91 15.12 -40.94
C ASP A 210 40.82 14.34 -39.61
N LEU A 211 39.78 14.61 -38.81
CA LEU A 211 39.57 14.00 -37.49
C LEU A 211 38.83 12.66 -37.55
N GLU A 212 38.06 12.41 -38.62
CA GLU A 212 37.37 11.13 -38.82
C GLU A 212 38.32 10.06 -39.40
N GLU A 213 39.38 10.47 -40.13
CA GLU A 213 40.41 9.54 -40.63
C GLU A 213 41.31 8.98 -39.51
N GLU A 214 41.83 9.79 -38.58
CA GLU A 214 42.64 9.26 -37.46
C GLU A 214 41.84 8.31 -36.55
N LEU A 215 40.55 8.60 -36.31
CA LEU A 215 39.64 7.69 -35.60
C LEU A 215 39.42 6.37 -36.34
N SER A 216 39.44 6.37 -37.68
CA SER A 216 39.37 5.15 -38.49
C SER A 216 40.66 4.31 -38.44
N ILE A 217 41.80 4.88 -38.08
CA ILE A 217 43.07 4.16 -37.93
C ILE A 217 43.10 3.47 -36.56
N ALA A 218 42.89 4.23 -35.48
CA ALA A 218 42.92 3.70 -34.11
C ALA A 218 41.90 2.58 -33.85
N THR A 219 40.77 2.58 -34.54
CA THR A 219 39.74 1.52 -34.42
C THR A 219 40.09 0.22 -35.13
N LYS A 220 41.03 0.21 -36.08
CA LYS A 220 41.52 -1.02 -36.74
C LYS A 220 42.50 -1.76 -35.84
N GLU A 221 43.51 -1.05 -35.31
CA GLU A 221 44.54 -1.60 -34.42
C GLU A 221 43.93 -2.27 -33.16
N LEU A 222 42.88 -1.66 -32.59
CA LEU A 222 42.18 -2.20 -31.42
C LEU A 222 41.37 -3.48 -31.69
N ASN A 223 41.02 -3.76 -32.95
CA ASN A 223 40.22 -4.94 -33.32
C ASN A 223 41.07 -6.17 -33.66
N GLU A 224 42.26 -6.00 -34.26
CA GLU A 224 43.18 -7.12 -34.47
C GLU A 224 43.65 -7.72 -33.14
N CYS A 225 43.86 -6.87 -32.13
CA CYS A 225 44.32 -7.27 -30.80
C CYS A 225 43.28 -8.08 -29.98
N LYS A 226 42.00 -8.12 -30.37
CA LYS A 226 40.92 -8.77 -29.60
C LYS A 226 40.62 -10.23 -29.99
N ASN A 227 41.03 -10.66 -31.19
CA ASN A 227 40.43 -11.85 -31.82
C ASN A 227 41.22 -13.16 -31.71
N ASN A 228 42.33 -13.24 -30.94
CA ASN A 228 43.08 -14.49 -30.79
C ASN A 228 43.83 -14.69 -29.45
N PRO A 229 43.14 -14.99 -28.32
CA PRO A 229 43.79 -15.21 -27.02
C PRO A 229 44.63 -16.50 -26.93
N GLY A 230 44.32 -17.52 -27.76
CA GLY A 230 44.85 -18.88 -27.59
C GLY A 230 46.33 -19.09 -27.95
N GLN A 231 46.91 -18.22 -28.79
CA GLN A 231 48.26 -18.47 -29.33
C GLN A 231 49.40 -18.13 -28.35
N ILE A 232 49.15 -17.23 -27.39
CA ILE A 232 50.18 -16.78 -26.42
C ILE A 232 50.57 -17.92 -25.46
N ILE A 233 49.58 -18.64 -24.91
CA ILE A 233 49.82 -19.80 -24.02
C ILE A 233 50.59 -20.88 -24.78
N GLN A 234 50.18 -21.16 -26.02
CA GLN A 234 50.79 -22.18 -26.86
C GLN A 234 52.22 -21.81 -27.34
N ALA A 235 52.64 -20.55 -27.22
CA ALA A 235 54.04 -20.15 -27.44
C ALA A 235 54.92 -20.46 -26.22
N TYR A 236 54.41 -20.25 -25.01
CA TYR A 236 55.14 -20.53 -23.76
C TYR A 236 55.37 -22.02 -23.51
N GLN A 237 54.38 -22.89 -23.77
CA GLN A 237 54.57 -24.35 -23.69
C GLN A 237 55.75 -24.82 -24.58
N ARG A 238 55.73 -24.41 -25.86
CA ARG A 238 56.73 -24.80 -26.88
C ARG A 238 58.17 -24.35 -26.60
N LEU A 239 58.38 -23.43 -25.64
CA LEU A 239 59.71 -23.01 -25.20
C LEU A 239 60.25 -23.87 -24.04
N MET A 240 59.38 -24.46 -23.22
CA MET A 240 59.77 -25.34 -22.10
C MET A 240 60.00 -26.79 -22.56
N ASP A 241 59.18 -27.28 -23.49
CA ASP A 241 59.25 -28.67 -23.97
C ASP A 241 60.46 -28.92 -24.91
N LYS A 242 61.17 -27.86 -25.36
CA LYS A 242 62.34 -27.97 -26.25
C LYS A 242 63.67 -28.32 -25.56
N SER A 243 63.67 -28.47 -24.24
CA SER A 243 64.89 -28.73 -23.44
C SER A 243 65.09 -30.18 -22.97
N SER A 244 64.31 -31.17 -23.43
CA SER A 244 64.51 -32.58 -23.09
C SER A 244 63.92 -33.55 -24.14
N SER A 245 64.75 -34.49 -24.64
CA SER A 245 64.45 -35.53 -25.65
C SER A 245 63.88 -35.03 -27.01
N SER A 246 64.32 -35.47 -28.20
CA SER A 246 65.21 -36.56 -28.61
C SER A 246 64.82 -37.96 -28.13
N ILE A 247 63.86 -38.60 -28.83
CA ILE A 247 63.82 -40.02 -29.24
C ILE A 247 62.52 -40.29 -30.04
N GLN A 248 62.64 -40.96 -31.21
CA GLN A 248 61.71 -41.87 -31.96
C GLN A 248 60.16 -41.70 -31.87
N GLU A 249 59.30 -41.97 -32.89
CA GLU A 249 59.41 -42.42 -34.30
C GLU A 249 58.00 -42.35 -34.98
N ALA A 250 57.92 -42.21 -36.33
CA ALA A 250 56.80 -42.62 -37.25
C ALA A 250 55.34 -42.13 -37.01
N LYS A 251 54.41 -41.91 -37.97
CA LYS A 251 54.25 -41.87 -39.47
C LYS A 251 52.90 -41.13 -39.74
N THR A 252 52.76 -40.14 -40.65
CA THR A 252 52.34 -40.23 -42.08
C THR A 252 51.20 -41.25 -42.37
N GLU A 253 49.98 -40.86 -42.79
CA GLU A 253 49.55 -40.42 -44.16
C GLU A 253 49.67 -41.58 -45.20
N ASP A 254 48.72 -42.03 -46.04
CA ASP A 254 47.38 -41.63 -46.61
C ASP A 254 47.46 -41.49 -48.16
N CYS A 255 46.49 -42.02 -48.95
CA CYS A 255 46.25 -41.84 -50.43
C CYS A 255 45.39 -42.94 -51.16
N ASP A 256 44.13 -42.61 -51.48
CA ASP A 256 43.42 -42.56 -52.80
C ASP A 256 43.63 -43.45 -54.08
N LEU A 257 42.46 -43.81 -54.70
CA LEU A 257 42.02 -43.86 -56.13
C LEU A 257 42.29 -45.05 -57.13
N GLU A 258 41.78 -44.96 -58.39
CA GLU A 258 40.96 -46.01 -59.06
C GLU A 258 41.07 -46.17 -60.64
N ASP A 259 40.57 -47.32 -61.17
CA ASP A 259 40.07 -47.72 -62.54
C ASP A 259 40.97 -47.78 -63.83
N TYR A 260 40.64 -48.69 -64.79
CA TYR A 260 40.39 -48.39 -66.24
C TYR A 260 39.94 -49.54 -67.22
N SER A 261 38.91 -49.22 -68.02
CA SER A 261 38.31 -49.72 -69.32
C SER A 261 39.15 -50.42 -70.46
N LEU A 262 38.65 -51.07 -71.56
CA LEU A 262 37.35 -51.65 -72.10
C LEU A 262 37.50 -52.37 -73.51
N LEU A 263 36.64 -53.40 -73.83
CA LEU A 263 35.99 -53.77 -75.16
C LEU A 263 36.75 -54.50 -76.37
N PRO A 264 36.05 -55.07 -77.42
CA PRO A 264 36.47 -56.32 -78.14
C PRO A 264 36.29 -56.42 -79.72
N ARG A 265 36.23 -57.67 -80.28
CA ARG A 265 35.77 -58.20 -81.65
C ARG A 265 36.81 -58.37 -82.79
N PRO A 266 36.57 -59.14 -83.91
CA PRO A 266 35.73 -60.36 -84.16
C PRO A 266 36.26 -61.45 -85.19
N VAL A 267 35.51 -62.59 -85.37
CA VAL A 267 35.53 -63.64 -86.47
C VAL A 267 36.80 -64.55 -86.56
N SER A 268 36.79 -65.86 -86.96
CA SER A 268 35.90 -66.59 -87.87
C SER A 268 35.71 -68.14 -87.70
N VAL A 269 34.42 -68.52 -87.58
CA VAL A 269 33.71 -69.66 -88.22
C VAL A 269 33.83 -71.13 -87.76
N GLU A 270 35.00 -71.78 -87.56
CA GLU A 270 34.99 -73.24 -87.25
C GLU A 270 34.29 -73.61 -85.92
N HIS A 271 34.24 -72.65 -84.99
CA HIS A 271 33.68 -72.82 -83.65
C HIS A 271 32.18 -73.19 -83.62
N LYS A 272 31.41 -72.87 -84.66
CA LYS A 272 29.93 -72.83 -84.61
C LYS A 272 29.21 -74.16 -84.31
N LEU A 273 29.82 -75.31 -84.59
CA LEU A 273 29.25 -76.61 -84.26
C LEU A 273 29.52 -76.99 -82.80
N SER A 274 30.79 -76.87 -82.36
CA SER A 274 31.18 -77.07 -80.96
C SER A 274 30.40 -76.14 -80.03
N GLU A 275 30.38 -74.84 -80.34
CA GLU A 275 29.72 -73.80 -79.55
C GLU A 275 28.19 -73.94 -79.47
N LYS A 276 27.55 -74.61 -80.44
CA LYS A 276 26.11 -74.95 -80.38
C LYS A 276 25.87 -76.16 -79.47
N TYR A 277 26.79 -77.12 -79.47
CA TYR A 277 26.77 -78.26 -78.54
C TYR A 277 27.06 -77.81 -77.10
N GLN A 278 28.04 -76.92 -76.93
CA GLN A 278 28.41 -76.32 -75.65
C GLN A 278 27.23 -75.54 -75.04
N ARG A 279 26.61 -74.63 -75.82
CA ARG A 279 25.40 -73.91 -75.38
C ARG A 279 24.23 -74.84 -75.05
N LYS A 280 24.04 -75.95 -75.76
CA LYS A 280 23.01 -76.94 -75.39
C LYS A 280 23.36 -77.71 -74.11
N ASN A 281 24.64 -77.97 -73.84
CA ASN A 281 25.08 -78.54 -72.56
C ASN A 281 24.91 -77.55 -71.40
N GLU A 282 25.22 -76.27 -71.61
CA GLU A 282 25.03 -75.17 -70.65
C GLU A 282 23.54 -74.95 -70.37
N GLU A 283 22.69 -74.97 -71.40
CA GLU A 283 21.22 -74.90 -71.29
C GLU A 283 20.65 -76.12 -70.54
N VAL A 284 21.13 -77.34 -70.82
CA VAL A 284 20.75 -78.56 -70.07
C VAL A 284 21.25 -78.51 -68.62
N LYS A 285 22.43 -77.95 -68.35
CA LYS A 285 22.95 -77.74 -67.00
C LYS A 285 22.08 -76.74 -66.24
N TYR A 286 21.81 -75.58 -66.83
CA TYR A 286 20.94 -74.54 -66.26
C TYR A 286 19.53 -75.07 -65.98
N LEU A 287 18.94 -75.85 -66.90
CA LEU A 287 17.64 -76.48 -66.69
C LEU A 287 17.66 -77.51 -65.55
N ARG A 288 18.75 -78.26 -65.36
CA ARG A 288 18.91 -79.16 -64.20
C ARG A 288 19.06 -78.41 -62.88
N GLU A 289 19.83 -77.31 -62.87
CA GLU A 289 20.00 -76.45 -61.69
C GLU A 289 18.69 -75.72 -61.35
N LEU A 290 17.91 -75.31 -62.35
CA LEU A 290 16.56 -74.76 -62.19
C LEU A 290 15.56 -75.81 -61.68
N ILE A 291 15.58 -77.04 -62.21
CA ILE A 291 14.76 -78.14 -61.69
C ILE A 291 15.11 -78.44 -60.23
N ALA A 292 16.40 -78.58 -59.89
CA ALA A 292 16.83 -78.79 -58.51
C ALA A 292 16.42 -77.63 -57.58
N SER A 293 16.49 -76.39 -58.07
CA SER A 293 16.01 -75.21 -57.33
C SER A 293 14.50 -75.21 -57.13
N LEU A 294 13.72 -75.59 -58.14
CA LEU A 294 12.27 -75.74 -58.06
C LEU A 294 11.84 -76.92 -57.19
N GLU A 295 12.59 -78.02 -57.19
CA GLU A 295 12.40 -79.17 -56.29
C GLU A 295 12.73 -78.79 -54.84
N GLU A 296 13.76 -77.97 -54.60
CA GLU A 296 14.05 -77.42 -53.27
C GLU A 296 12.97 -76.43 -52.83
N GLN A 297 12.52 -75.53 -53.71
CA GLN A 297 11.40 -74.63 -53.43
C GLN A 297 10.10 -75.40 -53.18
N LEU A 298 9.84 -76.50 -53.89
CA LEU A 298 8.73 -77.41 -53.61
C LEU A 298 8.91 -78.11 -52.26
N ARG A 299 10.10 -78.61 -51.92
CA ARG A 299 10.38 -79.24 -50.63
C ARG A 299 10.20 -78.28 -49.45
N VAL A 300 10.65 -77.03 -49.61
CA VAL A 300 10.47 -75.93 -48.65
C VAL A 300 9.02 -75.43 -48.61
N SER A 301 8.29 -75.46 -49.73
CA SER A 301 6.87 -75.09 -49.77
C SER A 301 6.00 -76.18 -49.14
N ILE A 302 6.33 -77.46 -49.36
CA ILE A 302 5.72 -78.60 -48.70
C ILE A 302 6.03 -78.58 -47.19
N SER A 303 7.27 -78.29 -46.77
CA SER A 303 7.59 -78.18 -45.34
C SER A 303 6.98 -76.95 -44.65
N LYS A 304 6.59 -75.91 -45.41
CA LYS A 304 5.80 -74.77 -44.91
C LYS A 304 4.29 -75.04 -44.90
N ALA A 305 3.74 -75.68 -45.94
CA ALA A 305 2.31 -75.97 -46.08
C ALA A 305 1.86 -77.17 -45.21
N PHE A 306 2.74 -78.14 -45.02
CA PHE A 306 2.59 -79.27 -44.09
C PHE A 306 3.47 -79.11 -42.84
N ALA A 307 3.85 -77.87 -42.50
CA ALA A 307 4.32 -77.59 -41.16
C ALA A 307 3.20 -78.00 -40.18
N PRO A 308 3.44 -78.91 -39.22
CA PRO A 308 2.41 -79.24 -38.24
C PRO A 308 2.05 -77.97 -37.48
N ILE A 309 0.76 -77.63 -37.44
CA ILE A 309 0.27 -76.33 -36.96
C ILE A 309 0.79 -76.09 -35.54
N GLN A 310 1.86 -75.29 -35.42
CA GLN A 310 2.34 -74.81 -34.15
C GLN A 310 1.41 -73.69 -33.71
N ILE A 311 0.34 -74.07 -33.03
CA ILE A 311 -0.44 -73.16 -32.19
C ILE A 311 0.56 -72.59 -31.17
N LYS A 312 1.09 -71.39 -31.45
CA LYS A 312 1.89 -70.61 -30.51
C LYS A 312 0.96 -70.00 -29.45
N ALA A 313 0.37 -70.87 -28.64
CA ALA A 313 -0.02 -70.48 -27.29
C ALA A 313 1.26 -69.98 -26.59
N ALA A 314 1.20 -68.80 -25.99
CA ALA A 314 2.34 -68.16 -25.34
C ALA A 314 2.62 -68.77 -23.95
N CYS A 315 2.80 -70.08 -23.91
CA CYS A 315 3.09 -70.84 -22.69
C CYS A 315 4.60 -70.96 -22.49
N GLN A 316 5.04 -70.72 -21.25
CA GLN A 316 6.46 -70.79 -20.87
C GLN A 316 6.94 -72.25 -20.75
N PRO A 317 8.26 -72.53 -20.84
CA PRO A 317 8.76 -73.87 -21.22
C PRO A 317 8.65 -75.01 -20.17
N GLU A 318 7.97 -74.80 -19.04
CA GLU A 318 8.12 -75.66 -17.84
C GLU A 318 6.83 -76.40 -17.40
N GLN A 319 5.74 -76.32 -18.16
CA GLN A 319 4.52 -77.09 -17.87
C GLN A 319 4.47 -78.42 -18.63
N LYS A 320 3.92 -79.45 -17.97
CA LYS A 320 3.77 -80.82 -18.51
C LYS A 320 3.07 -80.83 -19.87
N PRO A 321 3.28 -81.86 -20.71
CA PRO A 321 2.43 -82.09 -21.88
C PRO A 321 0.97 -82.08 -21.45
N CYS A 322 0.17 -81.14 -21.97
CA CYS A 322 -1.21 -81.00 -21.54
C CYS A 322 -1.99 -82.29 -21.84
N GLU A 323 -2.79 -82.76 -20.88
CA GLU A 323 -3.60 -83.97 -21.02
C GLU A 323 -4.53 -83.89 -22.24
N GLU A 324 -4.97 -82.69 -22.60
CA GLU A 324 -5.72 -82.34 -23.82
C GLU A 324 -4.93 -82.68 -25.10
N ARG A 325 -3.62 -82.38 -25.14
CA ARG A 325 -2.75 -82.65 -26.30
C ARG A 325 -2.49 -84.15 -26.43
N GLU A 326 -2.32 -84.85 -25.32
CA GLU A 326 -2.28 -86.31 -25.36
C GLU A 326 -3.63 -86.91 -25.77
N GLN A 327 -4.74 -86.33 -25.30
CA GLN A 327 -6.09 -86.79 -25.65
C GLN A 327 -6.39 -86.58 -27.13
N PHE A 328 -5.96 -85.46 -27.70
CA PHE A 328 -6.00 -85.22 -29.14
C PHE A 328 -5.20 -86.29 -29.90
N LEU A 329 -3.98 -86.62 -29.46
CA LEU A 329 -3.16 -87.67 -30.09
C LEU A 329 -3.76 -89.08 -29.91
N ARG A 330 -4.43 -89.36 -28.78
CA ARG A 330 -5.20 -90.60 -28.56
C ARG A 330 -6.40 -90.68 -29.51
N ASN A 331 -7.18 -89.59 -29.64
CA ASN A 331 -8.32 -89.51 -30.55
C ASN A 331 -7.88 -89.64 -32.02
N LEU A 332 -6.81 -88.93 -32.43
CA LEU A 332 -6.26 -89.00 -33.78
C LEU A 332 -5.84 -90.42 -34.17
N LYS A 333 -5.15 -91.14 -33.26
CA LYS A 333 -4.83 -92.56 -33.44
C LYS A 333 -6.09 -93.44 -33.56
N GLN A 334 -7.12 -93.18 -32.76
CA GLN A 334 -8.39 -93.92 -32.88
C GLN A 334 -9.14 -93.64 -34.19
N TYR A 335 -8.96 -92.47 -34.82
CA TYR A 335 -9.56 -92.15 -36.11
C TYR A 335 -8.76 -92.76 -37.27
N ASP A 336 -7.43 -92.71 -37.20
CA ASP A 336 -6.52 -93.41 -38.11
C ASP A 336 -6.76 -94.94 -38.11
N GLU A 337 -6.94 -95.56 -36.94
CA GLU A 337 -7.28 -96.99 -36.83
C GLU A 337 -8.63 -97.35 -37.48
N LYS A 338 -9.63 -96.45 -37.36
CA LYS A 338 -10.96 -96.64 -38.01
C LYS A 338 -10.88 -96.46 -39.52
N LEU A 339 -10.12 -95.49 -40.01
CA LEU A 339 -9.84 -95.31 -41.45
C LEU A 339 -9.07 -96.51 -42.02
N ARG A 340 -8.11 -97.06 -41.26
CA ARG A 340 -7.38 -98.28 -41.60
C ARG A 340 -8.32 -99.49 -41.67
N ALA A 341 -9.27 -99.63 -40.76
CA ALA A 341 -10.27 -100.70 -40.78
C ALA A 341 -11.23 -100.62 -41.99
N VAL A 342 -11.65 -99.42 -42.40
CA VAL A 342 -12.42 -99.24 -43.66
C VAL A 342 -11.55 -99.52 -44.89
N THR A 343 -10.28 -99.10 -44.87
CA THR A 343 -9.32 -99.37 -45.96
C THR A 343 -9.05 -100.88 -46.11
N SER A 344 -8.90 -101.60 -44.99
CA SER A 344 -8.72 -103.06 -45.04
C SER A 344 -9.98 -103.78 -45.50
N TYR A 345 -11.20 -103.31 -45.14
CA TYR A 345 -12.44 -103.86 -45.69
C TYR A 345 -12.43 -103.84 -47.23
N PHE A 346 -12.12 -102.70 -47.87
CA PHE A 346 -12.08 -102.63 -49.34
C PHE A 346 -11.01 -103.54 -49.97
N ALA A 347 -9.88 -103.75 -49.29
CA ALA A 347 -8.86 -104.70 -49.72
C ALA A 347 -9.33 -106.17 -49.60
N HIS A 348 -10.00 -106.54 -48.51
CA HIS A 348 -10.58 -107.88 -48.34
C HIS A 348 -11.69 -108.12 -49.36
N GLN A 349 -12.63 -107.17 -49.52
CA GLN A 349 -13.68 -107.22 -50.53
C GLN A 349 -13.10 -107.46 -51.94
N SER A 350 -12.02 -106.77 -52.30
CA SER A 350 -11.33 -106.94 -53.59
C SER A 350 -10.74 -108.35 -53.74
N SER A 351 -9.99 -108.84 -52.74
CA SER A 351 -9.42 -110.19 -52.73
C SER A 351 -10.49 -111.29 -52.83
N ARG A 352 -11.64 -111.06 -52.20
CA ARG A 352 -12.73 -112.03 -52.12
C ARG A 352 -13.60 -112.07 -53.38
N TYR A 353 -13.71 -110.96 -54.13
CA TYR A 353 -14.24 -111.02 -55.50
C TYR A 353 -13.36 -111.90 -56.41
N THR A 354 -12.02 -111.83 -56.28
CA THR A 354 -11.11 -112.74 -57.00
C THR A 354 -11.35 -114.20 -56.61
N SER A 355 -11.44 -114.50 -55.31
CA SER A 355 -11.72 -115.87 -54.84
C SER A 355 -13.05 -116.44 -55.33
N ILE A 356 -14.11 -115.61 -55.36
CA ILE A 356 -15.42 -115.98 -55.94
C ILE A 356 -15.29 -116.21 -57.45
N GLN A 357 -14.57 -115.33 -58.17
CA GLN A 357 -14.31 -115.48 -59.61
C GLN A 357 -13.55 -116.76 -59.93
N ASP A 358 -12.55 -117.13 -59.14
CA ASP A 358 -11.79 -118.37 -59.29
C ASP A 358 -12.65 -119.61 -58.99
N CYS A 359 -13.49 -119.59 -57.95
CA CYS A 359 -14.41 -120.69 -57.65
C CYS A 359 -15.50 -120.86 -58.73
N LEU A 360 -16.00 -119.76 -59.28
CA LEU A 360 -16.93 -119.79 -60.43
C LEU A 360 -16.24 -120.32 -61.69
N LYS A 361 -14.99 -119.94 -61.93
CA LYS A 361 -14.19 -120.48 -63.04
C LYS A 361 -13.94 -121.98 -62.88
N GLU A 362 -13.52 -122.44 -61.70
CA GLU A 362 -13.35 -123.88 -61.45
C GLU A 362 -14.67 -124.65 -61.64
N SER A 363 -15.81 -124.06 -61.25
CA SER A 363 -17.13 -124.64 -61.50
C SER A 363 -17.45 -124.75 -62.99
N ILE A 364 -17.10 -123.75 -63.80
CA ILE A 364 -17.23 -123.76 -65.26
C ILE A 364 -16.31 -124.82 -65.88
N ASP A 365 -15.04 -124.89 -65.45
CA ASP A 365 -14.07 -125.87 -65.94
C ASP A 365 -14.53 -127.31 -65.62
N ILE A 366 -15.07 -127.56 -64.41
CA ILE A 366 -15.68 -128.85 -64.02
C ILE A 366 -16.86 -129.19 -64.94
N LEU A 367 -17.80 -128.27 -65.15
CA LEU A 367 -18.96 -128.48 -66.02
C LEU A 367 -18.55 -128.78 -67.47
N GLN A 368 -17.56 -128.06 -68.02
CA GLN A 368 -17.02 -128.34 -69.35
C GLN A 368 -16.36 -129.72 -69.44
N THR A 369 -15.64 -130.18 -68.40
CA THR A 369 -15.13 -131.56 -68.40
C THR A 369 -16.26 -132.59 -68.36
N PHE A 370 -17.33 -132.35 -67.61
CA PHE A 370 -18.50 -133.23 -67.57
C PHE A 370 -19.26 -133.27 -68.90
N GLU A 371 -19.42 -132.13 -69.59
CA GLU A 371 -19.96 -132.09 -70.97
C GLU A 371 -19.08 -132.88 -71.94
N SER A 372 -17.75 -132.77 -71.82
CA SER A 372 -16.80 -133.48 -72.69
C SER A 372 -16.85 -135.01 -72.54
N MET A 373 -17.20 -135.51 -71.35
CA MET A 373 -17.37 -136.95 -71.09
C MET A 373 -18.72 -137.50 -71.58
N ASN A 374 -19.73 -136.63 -71.75
CA ASN A 374 -21.07 -137.00 -72.23
C ASN A 374 -21.26 -136.75 -73.75
N ALA A 375 -20.22 -136.29 -74.45
CA ALA A 375 -20.27 -136.00 -75.88
C ALA A 375 -20.40 -137.31 -76.71
N PRO A 376 -21.41 -137.45 -77.60
CA PRO A 376 -21.62 -138.67 -78.36
C PRO A 376 -20.56 -138.84 -79.47
N VAL A 377 -19.67 -139.81 -79.30
CA VAL A 377 -18.59 -140.11 -80.25
C VAL A 377 -19.14 -140.82 -81.49
N THR A 378 -18.96 -140.20 -82.67
CA THR A 378 -19.17 -140.85 -83.97
C THR A 378 -18.02 -141.81 -84.29
N CYS A 379 -18.35 -142.92 -84.96
CA CYS A 379 -17.47 -144.04 -85.36
C CYS A 379 -16.04 -143.66 -85.81
N THR A 380 -15.00 -144.47 -85.59
CA THR A 380 -14.96 -145.93 -85.85
C THR A 380 -14.14 -146.79 -84.86
N THR A 381 -14.25 -148.11 -85.03
CA THR A 381 -13.39 -149.20 -84.51
C THR A 381 -13.35 -149.46 -83.00
N SER A 382 -14.22 -150.39 -82.58
CA SER A 382 -13.97 -151.46 -81.60
C SER A 382 -13.27 -151.11 -80.27
N GLY A 383 -14.06 -150.90 -79.23
CA GLY A 383 -13.61 -150.94 -77.84
C GLY A 383 -14.73 -150.59 -76.87
N GLU A 384 -15.29 -151.57 -76.18
CA GLU A 384 -16.23 -151.34 -75.07
C GLU A 384 -15.48 -150.71 -73.89
N ARG A 385 -15.43 -149.38 -73.83
CA ARG A 385 -14.92 -148.66 -72.66
C ARG A 385 -16.09 -148.40 -71.72
N SER A 386 -16.20 -149.24 -70.69
CA SER A 386 -17.16 -149.06 -69.60
C SER A 386 -17.07 -147.65 -69.01
N LEU A 387 -18.22 -147.09 -68.66
CA LEU A 387 -18.28 -145.88 -67.82
C LEU A 387 -17.69 -146.21 -66.45
N ASN A 388 -16.69 -145.45 -66.03
CA ASN A 388 -16.15 -145.49 -64.68
C ASN A 388 -17.05 -144.65 -63.77
N SER A 389 -17.88 -145.29 -62.92
CA SER A 389 -18.77 -144.58 -62.00
C SER A 389 -18.03 -143.57 -61.10
N GLY A 390 -16.81 -143.92 -60.66
CA GLY A 390 -16.00 -143.08 -59.77
C GLY A 390 -15.49 -141.78 -60.40
N ASP A 391 -15.33 -141.71 -61.72
CA ASP A 391 -14.85 -140.48 -62.38
C ASP A 391 -15.92 -139.38 -62.30
N ALA A 392 -17.18 -139.72 -62.56
CA ALA A 392 -18.32 -138.81 -62.41
C ALA A 392 -18.56 -138.41 -60.93
N GLU A 393 -18.45 -139.36 -60.01
CA GLU A 393 -18.60 -139.13 -58.57
C GLU A 393 -17.52 -138.18 -58.01
N SER A 394 -16.29 -138.24 -58.56
CA SER A 394 -15.21 -137.29 -58.24
C SER A 394 -15.49 -135.86 -58.70
N LEU A 395 -16.14 -135.68 -59.86
CA LEU A 395 -16.53 -134.37 -60.39
C LEU A 395 -17.68 -133.75 -59.58
N ILE A 396 -18.67 -134.56 -59.18
CA ILE A 396 -19.76 -134.14 -58.30
C ILE A 396 -19.18 -133.63 -56.98
N LYS A 397 -18.30 -134.40 -56.35
CA LYS A 397 -17.64 -133.99 -55.09
C LYS A 397 -16.85 -132.68 -55.23
N ARG A 398 -16.10 -132.49 -56.32
CA ARG A 398 -15.40 -131.22 -56.58
C ARG A 398 -16.36 -130.05 -56.80
N LEU A 399 -17.51 -130.26 -57.43
CA LEU A 399 -18.54 -129.25 -57.61
C LEU A 399 -19.22 -128.88 -56.28
N GLU A 400 -19.40 -129.85 -55.38
CA GLU A 400 -19.85 -129.64 -54.00
C GLU A 400 -18.80 -128.83 -53.21
N GLU A 401 -17.52 -129.17 -53.31
CA GLU A 401 -16.39 -128.41 -52.72
C GLU A 401 -16.27 -126.97 -53.31
N CYS A 402 -16.66 -126.73 -54.57
CA CYS A 402 -16.81 -125.38 -55.13
C CYS A 402 -18.01 -124.65 -54.53
N ARG A 403 -19.15 -125.34 -54.35
CA ARG A 403 -20.38 -124.78 -53.79
C ARG A 403 -20.25 -124.41 -52.32
N GLU A 404 -19.59 -125.22 -51.50
CA GLU A 404 -19.32 -124.91 -50.10
C GLU A 404 -18.42 -123.68 -49.97
N ARG A 405 -17.31 -123.60 -50.73
CA ARG A 405 -16.48 -122.40 -50.81
C ARG A 405 -17.27 -121.15 -51.19
N LEU A 406 -18.18 -121.25 -52.17
CA LEU A 406 -19.02 -120.13 -52.59
C LEU A 406 -20.01 -119.69 -51.50
N ILE A 407 -20.55 -120.63 -50.70
CA ILE A 407 -21.42 -120.34 -49.55
C ILE A 407 -20.62 -119.66 -48.43
N ASP A 408 -19.43 -120.16 -48.10
CA ASP A 408 -18.53 -119.53 -47.12
C ASP A 408 -18.18 -118.09 -47.51
N GLU A 409 -17.86 -117.84 -48.79
CA GLU A 409 -17.61 -116.49 -49.29
C GLU A 409 -18.89 -115.63 -49.38
N GLN A 410 -20.10 -116.20 -49.43
CA GLN A 410 -21.32 -115.43 -49.22
C GLN A 410 -21.50 -115.03 -47.75
N VAL A 411 -21.28 -115.95 -46.81
CA VAL A 411 -21.38 -115.69 -45.36
C VAL A 411 -20.35 -114.65 -44.90
N LYS A 412 -19.08 -114.77 -45.31
CA LYS A 412 -18.02 -113.79 -45.03
C LYS A 412 -18.40 -112.39 -45.54
N THR A 413 -18.97 -112.29 -46.75
CA THR A 413 -19.41 -111.00 -47.32
C THR A 413 -20.50 -110.33 -46.50
N ILE A 414 -21.42 -111.10 -45.91
CA ILE A 414 -22.48 -110.57 -45.04
C ILE A 414 -21.87 -110.05 -43.72
N SER A 415 -20.95 -110.81 -43.12
CA SER A 415 -20.26 -110.40 -41.87
C SER A 415 -19.44 -109.12 -42.07
N GLU A 416 -18.54 -109.11 -43.06
CA GLU A 416 -17.68 -107.95 -43.35
C GLU A 416 -18.51 -106.70 -43.69
N ARG A 417 -19.63 -106.85 -44.42
CA ARG A 417 -20.54 -105.73 -44.73
C ARG A 417 -21.22 -105.20 -43.46
N GLN A 418 -21.53 -106.04 -42.48
CA GLN A 418 -22.05 -105.60 -41.19
C GLN A 418 -21.00 -104.77 -40.43
N ASP A 419 -19.72 -105.15 -40.51
CA ASP A 419 -18.61 -104.41 -39.91
C ASP A 419 -18.30 -103.09 -40.62
N LEU A 420 -18.43 -103.03 -41.96
CA LEU A 420 -18.40 -101.76 -42.70
C LEU A 420 -19.47 -100.79 -42.20
N ILE A 421 -20.71 -101.26 -41.99
CA ILE A 421 -21.82 -100.41 -41.51
C ILE A 421 -21.52 -99.88 -40.09
N LYS A 422 -20.94 -100.71 -39.21
CA LYS A 422 -20.45 -100.27 -37.88
C LYS A 422 -19.37 -99.19 -38.01
N ALA A 423 -18.40 -99.37 -38.90
CA ALA A 423 -17.32 -98.42 -39.13
C ALA A 423 -17.80 -97.10 -39.75
N GLN A 424 -18.72 -97.16 -40.72
CA GLN A 424 -19.38 -96.00 -41.33
C GLN A 424 -20.13 -95.18 -40.28
N GLY A 425 -20.94 -95.82 -39.43
CA GLY A 425 -21.66 -95.13 -38.35
C GLY A 425 -20.72 -94.48 -37.33
N GLN A 426 -19.58 -95.12 -37.01
CA GLN A 426 -18.55 -94.50 -36.18
C GLN A 426 -17.91 -93.27 -36.83
N ILE A 427 -17.56 -93.34 -38.13
CA ILE A 427 -16.99 -92.21 -38.87
C ILE A 427 -17.99 -91.05 -38.98
N GLN A 428 -19.27 -91.34 -39.21
CA GLN A 428 -20.32 -90.31 -39.23
C GLN A 428 -20.46 -89.61 -37.87
N LYS A 429 -20.29 -90.35 -36.74
CA LYS A 429 -20.20 -89.71 -35.43
C LYS A 429 -18.98 -88.78 -35.33
N VAL A 430 -17.79 -89.20 -35.78
CA VAL A 430 -16.58 -88.36 -35.73
C VAL A 430 -16.76 -87.04 -36.48
N PHE A 431 -17.46 -87.03 -37.62
CA PHE A 431 -17.79 -85.78 -38.32
C PHE A 431 -18.80 -84.91 -37.55
N SER A 432 -19.75 -85.50 -36.83
CA SER A 432 -20.65 -84.75 -35.94
C SER A 432 -19.89 -84.14 -34.75
N ASP A 433 -19.03 -84.91 -34.10
CA ASP A 433 -18.20 -84.46 -32.98
C ASP A 433 -17.24 -83.33 -33.43
N TYR A 434 -16.65 -83.44 -34.64
CA TYR A 434 -15.82 -82.39 -35.25
C TYR A 434 -16.59 -81.09 -35.52
N ASN A 435 -17.81 -81.18 -36.05
CA ASN A 435 -18.64 -79.99 -36.33
C ASN A 435 -19.08 -79.26 -35.04
N SER A 436 -19.26 -79.98 -33.92
CA SER A 436 -19.48 -79.36 -32.60
C SER A 436 -18.26 -78.55 -32.18
N VAL A 437 -17.08 -79.16 -32.17
CA VAL A 437 -15.82 -78.51 -31.79
C VAL A 437 -15.49 -77.31 -32.71
N LEU A 438 -15.81 -77.40 -34.01
CA LEU A 438 -15.67 -76.26 -34.93
C LEU A 438 -16.59 -75.09 -34.55
N SER A 439 -17.85 -75.38 -34.17
CA SER A 439 -18.80 -74.37 -33.71
C SER A 439 -18.38 -73.74 -32.38
N GLU A 440 -17.85 -74.54 -31.45
CA GLU A 440 -17.29 -74.10 -30.18
C GLU A 440 -16.06 -73.19 -30.39
N LEU A 441 -15.16 -73.56 -31.31
CA LEU A 441 -14.02 -72.73 -31.71
C LEU A 441 -14.48 -71.39 -32.32
N GLU A 442 -15.48 -71.40 -33.20
CA GLU A 442 -16.00 -70.19 -33.85
C GLU A 442 -16.65 -69.23 -32.83
N ILE A 443 -17.36 -69.76 -31.83
CA ILE A 443 -17.86 -69.01 -30.68
C ILE A 443 -16.70 -68.40 -29.86
N MET A 444 -15.66 -69.18 -29.55
CA MET A 444 -14.49 -68.69 -28.83
C MET A 444 -13.73 -67.60 -29.61
N TYR A 445 -13.61 -67.71 -30.94
CA TYR A 445 -13.03 -66.64 -31.76
C TYR A 445 -13.88 -65.36 -31.70
N ALA A 446 -15.21 -65.47 -31.78
CA ALA A 446 -16.13 -64.34 -31.67
C ALA A 446 -16.16 -63.73 -30.25
N GLU A 447 -15.86 -64.49 -29.20
CA GLU A 447 -15.74 -63.98 -27.83
C GLU A 447 -14.39 -63.32 -27.57
N ASN A 448 -13.28 -63.92 -28.00
CA ASN A 448 -11.94 -63.31 -27.92
C ASN A 448 -11.89 -61.96 -28.67
N ALA A 449 -12.51 -61.86 -29.85
CA ALA A 449 -12.62 -60.58 -30.57
C ALA A 449 -13.37 -59.48 -29.79
N LYS A 450 -14.35 -59.85 -28.94
CA LYS A 450 -15.02 -58.90 -28.03
C LYS A 450 -14.13 -58.52 -26.85
N LEU A 451 -13.38 -59.47 -26.30
CA LEU A 451 -12.43 -59.22 -25.22
C LEU A 451 -11.31 -58.28 -25.66
N ASP A 452 -10.76 -58.46 -26.86
CA ASP A 452 -9.77 -57.55 -27.44
C ASP A 452 -10.35 -56.16 -27.70
N ALA A 453 -11.59 -56.05 -28.20
CA ALA A 453 -12.26 -54.75 -28.36
C ALA A 453 -12.47 -54.02 -27.02
N LEU A 454 -12.89 -54.75 -25.97
CA LEU A 454 -13.03 -54.22 -24.61
C LEU A 454 -11.68 -53.84 -23.99
N ARG A 455 -10.62 -54.59 -24.31
CA ARG A 455 -9.24 -54.29 -23.90
C ARG A 455 -8.76 -52.98 -24.53
N ILE A 456 -8.90 -52.84 -25.85
CA ILE A 456 -8.54 -51.60 -26.59
C ILE A 456 -9.35 -50.41 -26.06
N GLN A 457 -10.63 -50.58 -25.73
CA GLN A 457 -11.44 -49.53 -25.11
C GLN A 457 -10.91 -49.13 -23.73
N LYS A 458 -10.50 -50.10 -22.89
CA LYS A 458 -9.88 -49.82 -21.59
C LYS A 458 -8.53 -49.12 -21.73
N GLU A 459 -7.64 -49.62 -22.58
CA GLU A 459 -6.33 -49.01 -22.85
C GLU A 459 -6.49 -47.56 -23.36
N LYS A 460 -7.47 -47.28 -24.23
CA LYS A 460 -7.82 -45.90 -24.61
C LYS A 460 -8.32 -45.06 -23.43
N SER A 461 -9.18 -45.60 -22.56
CA SER A 461 -9.67 -44.87 -21.39
C SER A 461 -8.57 -44.56 -20.37
N VAL A 462 -7.55 -45.42 -20.27
CA VAL A 462 -6.36 -45.16 -19.44
C VAL A 462 -5.53 -44.03 -20.05
N LEU A 463 -5.25 -44.06 -21.36
CA LEU A 463 -4.54 -42.97 -22.06
C LEU A 463 -5.23 -41.61 -21.93
N GLU A 464 -6.58 -41.58 -21.95
CA GLU A 464 -7.37 -40.36 -21.73
C GLU A 464 -7.22 -39.81 -20.29
N ILE A 465 -7.06 -40.70 -19.30
CA ILE A 465 -6.81 -40.35 -17.89
C ILE A 465 -5.35 -39.90 -17.69
N GLU A 466 -4.38 -40.63 -18.26
CA GLU A 466 -2.96 -40.27 -18.22
C GLU A 466 -2.71 -38.89 -18.84
N LYS A 467 -3.37 -38.59 -19.97
CA LYS A 467 -3.33 -37.26 -20.61
C LYS A 467 -3.87 -36.17 -19.68
N ARG A 468 -4.99 -36.42 -18.98
CA ARG A 468 -5.55 -35.48 -18.00
C ARG A 468 -4.63 -35.26 -16.80
N ILE A 469 -4.03 -36.32 -16.27
CA ILE A 469 -3.06 -36.24 -15.17
C ILE A 469 -1.84 -35.40 -15.59
N GLU A 470 -1.38 -35.54 -16.83
CA GLU A 470 -0.29 -34.72 -17.36
C GLU A 470 -0.73 -33.26 -17.60
N GLU A 471 -1.95 -33.00 -18.06
CA GLU A 471 -2.52 -31.64 -18.15
C GLU A 471 -2.62 -30.98 -16.77
N ASP A 472 -3.19 -31.66 -15.77
CA ASP A 472 -3.31 -31.19 -14.38
C ASP A 472 -1.92 -30.93 -13.76
N LYS A 473 -0.95 -31.83 -13.99
CA LYS A 473 0.46 -31.67 -13.57
C LYS A 473 1.12 -30.44 -14.18
N ASN A 474 0.87 -30.13 -15.45
CA ASN A 474 1.39 -28.93 -16.08
C ASN A 474 0.73 -27.65 -15.52
N THR A 475 -0.56 -27.68 -15.18
CA THR A 475 -1.20 -26.52 -14.50
C THR A 475 -0.67 -26.30 -13.08
N LEU A 476 -0.46 -27.36 -12.30
CA LEU A 476 0.12 -27.27 -10.95
C LEU A 476 1.56 -26.75 -10.97
N GLU A 477 2.36 -27.12 -11.97
CA GLU A 477 3.72 -26.59 -12.14
C GLU A 477 3.69 -25.10 -12.53
N LEU A 478 2.72 -24.64 -13.32
CA LEU A 478 2.52 -23.20 -13.60
C LEU A 478 2.08 -22.42 -12.34
N GLU A 479 1.14 -22.94 -11.56
CA GLU A 479 0.70 -22.32 -10.29
C GLU A 479 1.85 -22.22 -9.29
N LYS A 480 2.62 -23.30 -9.12
CA LYS A 480 3.83 -23.35 -8.29
C LYS A 480 4.85 -22.26 -8.70
N ASN A 481 5.11 -22.11 -10.00
CA ASN A 481 6.02 -21.07 -10.50
C ASN A 481 5.46 -19.65 -10.24
N SER A 482 4.16 -19.44 -10.37
CA SER A 482 3.51 -18.16 -10.02
C SER A 482 3.64 -17.84 -8.53
N LEU A 483 3.40 -18.83 -7.66
CA LEU A 483 3.55 -18.69 -6.20
C LEU A 483 5.01 -18.47 -5.78
N GLU A 484 5.99 -19.02 -6.50
CA GLU A 484 7.41 -18.78 -6.24
C GLU A 484 7.82 -17.34 -6.60
N VAL A 485 7.27 -16.77 -7.67
CA VAL A 485 7.44 -15.34 -8.03
C VAL A 485 6.77 -14.42 -7.00
N GLU A 486 5.54 -14.72 -6.58
CA GLU A 486 4.84 -13.95 -5.54
C GLU A 486 5.62 -13.98 -4.21
N LYS A 487 6.05 -15.17 -3.78
CA LYS A 487 6.93 -15.39 -2.62
C LYS A 487 8.23 -14.58 -2.70
N PHE A 488 8.85 -14.47 -3.88
CA PHE A 488 10.04 -13.62 -4.05
C PHE A 488 9.71 -12.13 -3.87
N SER A 489 8.63 -11.65 -4.50
CA SER A 489 8.18 -10.26 -4.37
C SER A 489 7.81 -9.89 -2.93
N LEU A 490 7.11 -10.78 -2.21
CA LEU A 490 6.81 -10.61 -0.78
C LEU A 490 8.07 -10.59 0.08
N LEU A 491 9.10 -11.37 -0.26
CA LEU A 491 10.37 -11.40 0.47
C LEU A 491 11.17 -10.11 0.25
N GLU A 492 11.14 -9.53 -0.95
CA GLU A 492 11.68 -8.20 -1.26
C GLU A 492 10.92 -7.07 -0.52
N SER A 493 9.58 -7.13 -0.50
CA SER A 493 8.74 -6.23 0.30
C SER A 493 9.05 -6.32 1.80
N ILE A 494 9.22 -7.54 2.34
CA ILE A 494 9.64 -7.75 3.72
C ILE A 494 11.04 -7.17 3.99
N ASN A 495 11.96 -7.20 3.02
CA ASN A 495 13.31 -6.68 3.19
C ASN A 495 13.39 -5.14 3.09
N THR A 496 12.60 -4.52 2.21
CA THR A 496 12.43 -3.05 2.18
C THR A 496 11.79 -2.55 3.48
N MET A 497 10.67 -3.15 3.91
CA MET A 497 10.03 -2.84 5.20
C MET A 497 10.97 -3.01 6.42
N LYS A 498 11.89 -4.00 6.41
CA LYS A 498 12.92 -4.14 7.45
C LYS A 498 13.93 -2.98 7.43
N LYS A 499 14.36 -2.53 6.24
CA LYS A 499 15.29 -1.41 6.06
C LYS A 499 14.65 -0.10 6.55
N ASP A 500 13.40 0.15 6.18
CA ASP A 500 12.68 1.37 6.53
C ASP A 500 12.41 1.42 8.04
N ARG A 501 12.04 0.28 8.65
CA ARG A 501 11.94 0.13 10.11
C ARG A 501 13.26 0.42 10.84
N LEU A 502 14.41 0.04 10.26
CA LEU A 502 15.73 0.37 10.82
C LEU A 502 16.06 1.86 10.68
N SER A 503 15.64 2.50 9.58
CA SER A 503 15.78 3.95 9.40
C SER A 503 14.95 4.71 10.44
N LEU A 504 13.66 4.38 10.56
CA LEU A 504 12.75 4.99 11.53
C LEU A 504 13.18 4.76 12.98
N GLU A 505 13.75 3.61 13.32
CA GLU A 505 14.27 3.33 14.66
C GLU A 505 15.57 4.11 14.97
N ASN A 506 16.33 4.52 13.97
CA ASN A 506 17.47 5.42 14.13
C ASN A 506 17.01 6.89 14.24
N GLU A 507 16.07 7.31 13.40
CA GLU A 507 15.44 8.64 13.47
C GLU A 507 14.76 8.86 14.82
N ARG A 508 14.03 7.86 15.34
CA ARG A 508 13.41 7.88 16.68
C ARG A 508 14.44 8.07 17.79
N LYS A 509 15.65 7.50 17.67
CA LYS A 509 16.74 7.70 18.65
C LYS A 509 17.35 9.11 18.55
N ASN A 510 17.51 9.63 17.33
CA ASN A 510 17.99 10.99 17.11
C ASN A 510 17.01 12.02 17.71
N LEU A 511 15.73 11.90 17.41
CA LEU A 511 14.66 12.74 17.98
C LEU A 511 14.56 12.60 19.51
N GLN A 512 14.78 11.40 20.06
CA GLN A 512 14.83 11.20 21.51
C GLN A 512 16.05 11.90 22.15
N ALA A 513 17.22 11.89 21.49
CA ALA A 513 18.40 12.60 21.96
C ALA A 513 18.25 14.13 21.85
N GLU A 514 17.64 14.63 20.77
CA GLU A 514 17.30 16.05 20.60
C GLU A 514 16.28 16.52 21.66
N THR A 515 15.23 15.73 21.91
CA THR A 515 14.24 16.01 22.96
C THR A 515 14.91 16.11 24.34
N GLU A 516 15.86 15.23 24.64
CA GLU A 516 16.62 15.26 25.90
C GLU A 516 17.58 16.45 25.98
N ALA A 517 18.23 16.83 24.87
CA ALA A 517 19.07 18.02 24.80
C ALA A 517 18.26 19.31 25.02
N LEU A 518 17.13 19.46 24.35
CA LEU A 518 16.20 20.59 24.54
C LEU A 518 15.61 20.62 25.96
N ARG A 519 15.37 19.45 26.57
CA ARG A 519 14.95 19.34 27.98
C ARG A 519 16.03 19.87 28.92
N LEU A 520 17.30 19.53 28.68
CA LEU A 520 18.44 19.99 29.46
C LEU A 520 18.66 21.51 29.29
N GLU A 521 18.66 22.02 28.05
CA GLU A 521 18.75 23.45 27.76
C GLU A 521 17.64 24.24 28.45
N ARG A 522 16.39 23.78 28.35
CA ARG A 522 15.27 24.39 29.08
C ARG A 522 15.53 24.41 30.59
N THR A 523 16.00 23.33 31.20
CA THR A 523 16.31 23.34 32.64
C THR A 523 17.45 24.27 33.02
N ALA A 524 18.39 24.58 32.11
CA ALA A 524 19.42 25.59 32.32
C ALA A 524 18.85 27.01 32.21
N LEU A 525 17.97 27.27 31.24
CA LEU A 525 17.25 28.55 31.12
C LEU A 525 16.32 28.81 32.31
N ASP A 526 15.59 27.79 32.78
CA ASP A 526 14.74 27.88 33.97
C ASP A 526 15.59 28.20 35.24
N GLN A 527 16.79 27.64 35.37
CA GLN A 527 17.75 28.00 36.43
C GLN A 527 18.29 29.44 36.29
N GLN A 528 18.66 29.87 35.08
CA GLN A 528 19.15 31.22 34.82
C GLN A 528 18.07 32.28 35.11
N ASN A 529 16.83 32.01 34.74
CA ASN A 529 15.68 32.87 35.06
C ASN A 529 15.48 33.00 36.58
N ALA A 530 15.58 31.89 37.33
CA ALA A 530 15.48 31.93 38.79
C ALA A 530 16.59 32.77 39.46
N LEU A 531 17.81 32.77 38.89
CA LEU A 531 18.90 33.65 39.34
C LEU A 531 18.59 35.13 39.06
N TYR A 532 18.11 35.47 37.85
CA TYR A 532 17.71 36.84 37.52
C TYR A 532 16.52 37.33 38.35
N GLU A 533 15.54 36.47 38.69
CA GLU A 533 14.46 36.85 39.59
C GLU A 533 14.95 37.11 41.02
N SER A 534 15.89 36.30 41.51
CA SER A 534 16.54 36.51 42.81
C SER A 534 17.31 37.83 42.86
N GLU A 535 18.11 38.13 41.84
CA GLU A 535 18.83 39.40 41.69
C GLU A 535 17.87 40.59 41.60
N ARG A 536 16.82 40.50 40.77
CA ARG A 536 15.78 41.54 40.67
C ARG A 536 15.08 41.80 42.01
N MET A 537 14.84 40.75 42.81
CA MET A 537 14.26 40.90 44.14
C MET A 537 15.24 41.54 45.14
N SER A 538 16.53 41.17 45.08
CA SER A 538 17.59 41.81 45.87
C SER A 538 17.67 43.32 45.58
N LEU A 539 17.83 43.69 44.31
CA LEU A 539 17.85 45.08 43.84
C LEU A 539 16.57 45.86 44.19
N LEU A 540 15.40 45.19 44.21
CA LEU A 540 14.15 45.80 44.67
C LEU A 540 14.12 46.06 46.18
N THR A 541 14.79 45.22 47.00
CA THR A 541 14.96 45.51 48.43
C THR A 541 15.97 46.62 48.69
N GLU A 542 17.09 46.66 47.96
CA GLU A 542 18.08 47.74 48.03
C GLU A 542 17.48 49.08 47.58
N LYS A 543 16.73 49.12 46.47
CA LYS A 543 15.99 50.31 46.06
C LYS A 543 15.06 50.82 47.16
N LYS A 544 14.40 49.92 47.91
CA LYS A 544 13.51 50.29 49.02
C LYS A 544 14.26 50.78 50.26
N THR A 545 15.48 50.30 50.54
CA THR A 545 16.29 50.84 51.65
C THR A 545 16.91 52.18 51.29
N LEU A 546 17.43 52.33 50.07
CA LEU A 546 17.94 53.60 49.54
C LEU A 546 16.85 54.67 49.45
N GLN A 547 15.64 54.31 49.00
CA GLN A 547 14.50 55.24 49.00
C GLN A 547 14.19 55.76 50.42
N LYS A 548 14.09 54.87 51.42
CA LYS A 548 13.88 55.26 52.83
C LYS A 548 15.01 56.11 53.40
N ALA A 549 16.26 55.84 52.98
CA ALA A 549 17.40 56.66 53.37
C ALA A 549 17.31 58.07 52.77
N ASN A 550 16.88 58.20 51.51
CA ASN A 550 16.66 59.47 50.85
C ASN A 550 15.49 60.25 51.45
N GLU A 551 14.36 59.60 51.76
CA GLU A 551 13.22 60.17 52.47
C GLU A 551 13.63 60.73 53.86
N ASN A 552 14.49 60.01 54.59
CA ASN A 552 15.04 60.43 55.89
C ASN A 552 16.04 61.61 55.77
N ILE A 553 16.86 61.64 54.71
CA ILE A 553 17.74 62.77 54.42
C ILE A 553 16.93 64.00 54.02
N GLN A 554 15.90 63.84 53.19
CA GLN A 554 15.00 64.93 52.78
C GLN A 554 14.29 65.54 54.00
N ALA A 555 13.70 64.72 54.88
CA ALA A 555 13.07 65.21 56.11
C ALA A 555 14.05 66.02 56.98
N LYS A 556 15.31 65.58 57.12
CA LYS A 556 16.35 66.34 57.83
C LYS A 556 16.76 67.63 57.12
N CYS A 557 16.70 67.70 55.80
CA CYS A 557 16.92 68.93 55.06
C CYS A 557 15.75 69.90 55.26
N GLU A 558 14.51 69.40 55.33
CA GLU A 558 13.31 70.17 55.65
C GLU A 558 13.37 70.71 57.11
N ASP A 559 13.69 69.85 58.09
CA ASP A 559 13.95 70.24 59.50
C ASP A 559 15.02 71.34 59.60
N LEU A 560 16.15 71.16 58.90
CA LEU A 560 17.26 72.13 58.90
C LEU A 560 16.89 73.43 58.18
N GLN A 561 16.02 73.39 57.17
CA GLN A 561 15.53 74.57 56.48
C GLN A 561 14.57 75.37 57.36
N GLU A 562 13.67 74.73 58.12
CA GLU A 562 12.84 75.40 59.13
C GLU A 562 13.70 76.05 60.23
N ILE A 563 14.75 75.34 60.69
CA ILE A 563 15.76 75.86 61.64
C ILE A 563 16.60 77.02 61.05
N ILE A 564 16.68 77.16 59.73
CA ILE A 564 17.32 78.32 59.08
C ILE A 564 16.32 79.49 59.00
N CYS A 565 15.11 79.27 58.47
CA CYS A 565 14.08 80.32 58.37
C CYS A 565 13.77 80.97 59.73
N THR A 566 13.59 80.18 60.80
CA THR A 566 13.38 80.71 62.16
C THR A 566 14.60 81.44 62.75
N LYS A 567 15.82 81.20 62.25
CA LYS A 567 16.99 82.01 62.60
C LYS A 567 17.07 83.29 61.80
N ASP A 568 16.71 83.24 60.52
CA ASP A 568 16.67 84.43 59.65
C ASP A 568 15.61 85.42 60.15
N GLU A 569 14.42 84.95 60.57
CA GLU A 569 13.40 85.75 61.27
C GLU A 569 13.96 86.44 62.53
N ILE A 570 14.75 85.72 63.34
CA ILE A 570 15.41 86.28 64.53
C ILE A 570 16.49 87.30 64.14
N VAL A 571 17.25 87.06 63.07
CA VAL A 571 18.27 87.98 62.56
C VAL A 571 17.64 89.26 62.02
N ASP A 572 16.50 89.17 61.32
CA ASP A 572 15.75 90.34 60.84
C ASP A 572 15.16 91.15 62.01
N ALA A 573 14.53 90.49 62.99
CA ALA A 573 14.00 91.15 64.20
C ALA A 573 15.11 91.83 65.03
N LEU A 574 16.28 91.20 65.16
CA LEU A 574 17.45 91.82 65.79
C LEU A 574 17.99 92.99 64.95
N SER A 575 17.98 92.89 63.63
CA SER A 575 18.43 93.95 62.71
C SER A 575 17.49 95.16 62.72
N GLU A 576 16.18 94.95 62.80
CA GLU A 576 15.19 96.01 63.02
C GLU A 576 15.38 96.65 64.40
N ARG A 577 15.59 95.85 65.45
CA ARG A 577 15.86 96.40 66.78
C ARG A 577 17.14 97.23 66.81
N ILE A 578 18.19 96.80 66.10
CA ILE A 578 19.43 97.58 65.94
C ILE A 578 19.14 98.92 65.25
N LYS A 579 18.40 98.96 64.13
CA LYS A 579 18.02 100.22 63.45
C LYS A 579 17.32 101.19 64.41
N SER A 580 16.32 100.71 65.16
CA SER A 580 15.59 101.54 66.14
C SER A 580 16.47 102.06 67.29
N LEU A 581 17.56 101.35 67.62
CA LEU A 581 18.54 101.80 68.62
C LEU A 581 19.55 102.78 68.02
N THR A 582 19.89 102.65 66.73
CA THR A 582 20.72 103.63 66.01
C THR A 582 20.02 104.98 65.92
N GLU A 583 18.73 105.01 65.56
CA GLU A 583 17.90 106.23 65.51
C GLU A 583 17.90 106.98 66.86
N ILE A 584 17.64 106.27 67.97
CA ILE A 584 17.70 106.83 69.33
C ILE A 584 19.12 107.30 69.72
N VAL A 585 20.17 106.74 69.12
CA VAL A 585 21.56 107.16 69.33
C VAL A 585 21.92 108.41 68.49
N GLU A 586 21.25 108.67 67.38
CA GLU A 586 21.41 109.89 66.57
C GLU A 586 20.80 111.14 67.25
N ASP A 587 19.78 110.96 68.09
CA ASP A 587 19.27 112.03 68.99
C ASP A 587 20.28 112.46 70.06
N VAL A 588 21.17 111.58 70.51
CA VAL A 588 22.09 111.85 71.63
C VAL A 588 23.06 113.00 71.32
N PRO A 589 23.69 113.11 70.14
CA PRO A 589 24.40 114.31 69.69
C PRO A 589 23.56 115.59 69.73
N LEU A 590 22.29 115.55 69.30
CA LEU A 590 21.41 116.73 69.25
C LEU A 590 21.09 117.23 70.67
N LEU A 591 20.71 116.32 71.57
CA LEU A 591 20.46 116.64 72.98
C LEU A 591 21.72 117.16 73.70
N ARG A 592 22.91 116.66 73.35
CA ARG A 592 24.19 117.18 73.86
C ARG A 592 24.46 118.60 73.37
N ALA A 593 24.26 118.87 72.08
CA ALA A 593 24.42 120.22 71.53
C ALA A 593 23.42 121.21 72.16
N GLN A 594 22.17 120.81 72.37
CA GLN A 594 21.17 121.62 73.06
C GLN A 594 21.57 121.95 74.51
N LEU A 595 22.10 120.97 75.25
CA LEU A 595 22.63 121.19 76.59
C LEU A 595 23.87 122.10 76.60
N GLU A 596 24.73 122.02 75.60
CA GLU A 596 25.91 122.90 75.46
C GLU A 596 25.51 124.35 75.14
N ILE A 597 24.50 124.56 74.29
CA ILE A 597 23.89 125.88 74.01
C ILE A 597 23.33 126.46 75.31
N TYR A 598 22.42 125.76 76.00
CA TYR A 598 21.87 126.24 77.28
C TYR A 598 22.94 126.48 78.36
N GLN A 599 24.03 125.72 78.36
CA GLN A 599 25.16 125.96 79.26
C GLN A 599 25.93 127.24 78.90
N ASN A 600 26.00 127.60 77.62
CA ASN A 600 26.62 128.85 77.17
C ASN A 600 25.69 130.05 77.38
N ASP A 601 24.40 129.95 77.04
CA ASP A 601 23.38 130.97 77.35
C ASP A 601 23.41 131.35 78.84
N PHE A 602 23.50 130.34 79.72
CA PHE A 602 23.60 130.54 81.17
C PHE A 602 24.93 131.19 81.62
N LYS A 603 26.05 130.94 80.92
CA LYS A 603 27.32 131.65 81.16
C LYS A 603 27.21 133.12 80.73
N GLU A 604 26.67 133.38 79.54
CA GLU A 604 26.55 134.73 78.98
C GLU A 604 25.60 135.60 79.81
N GLU A 605 24.43 135.07 80.20
CA GLU A 605 23.50 135.74 81.11
C GLU A 605 24.13 136.01 82.50
N ARG A 606 24.95 135.07 83.01
CA ARG A 606 25.69 135.26 84.26
C ARG A 606 26.75 136.36 84.13
N GLU A 607 27.50 136.39 83.03
CA GLU A 607 28.48 137.43 82.75
C GLU A 607 27.83 138.80 82.54
N ALA A 608 26.70 138.86 81.83
CA ALA A 608 25.92 140.08 81.64
C ALA A 608 25.42 140.62 82.98
N ARG A 609 24.84 139.76 83.83
CA ARG A 609 24.47 140.11 85.21
C ARG A 609 25.66 140.57 86.05
N GLN A 610 26.84 139.98 85.88
CA GLN A 610 28.04 140.42 86.60
C GLN A 610 28.54 141.79 86.11
N LYS A 611 28.51 142.06 84.80
CA LYS A 611 28.84 143.37 84.20
C LYS A 611 27.88 144.45 84.73
N LEU A 612 26.57 144.21 84.68
CA LEU A 612 25.54 145.09 85.25
C LEU A 612 25.68 145.29 86.78
N GLY A 613 26.12 144.26 87.51
CA GLY A 613 26.46 144.37 88.94
C GLY A 613 27.61 145.33 89.18
N ASN A 614 28.73 145.15 88.46
CA ASN A 614 29.90 146.01 88.55
C ASN A 614 29.57 147.47 88.16
N GLU A 615 28.76 147.66 87.11
CA GLU A 615 28.30 149.00 86.67
C GLU A 615 27.42 149.67 87.73
N LYS A 616 26.47 148.93 88.31
CA LYS A 616 25.63 149.40 89.43
C LYS A 616 26.48 149.82 90.63
N ASP A 617 27.47 149.02 91.02
CA ASP A 617 28.32 149.31 92.17
C ASP A 617 29.23 150.52 91.88
N THR A 618 29.74 150.64 90.65
CA THR A 618 30.46 151.84 90.16
C THR A 618 29.57 153.10 90.18
N LEU A 619 28.30 152.99 89.80
CA LEU A 619 27.32 154.08 89.89
C LEU A 619 27.00 154.46 91.35
N LEU A 620 26.98 153.49 92.27
CA LEU A 620 26.82 153.73 93.70
C LEU A 620 28.04 154.45 94.30
N GLU A 621 29.26 154.08 93.92
CA GLU A 621 30.49 154.79 94.35
C GLU A 621 30.53 156.24 93.82
N ASN A 622 30.14 156.44 92.56
CA ASN A 622 30.01 157.78 91.97
C ASN A 622 28.94 158.61 92.69
N LEU A 623 27.78 158.03 93.02
CA LEU A 623 26.73 158.69 93.78
C LEU A 623 27.21 159.08 95.19
N GLN A 624 27.87 158.17 95.92
CA GLN A 624 28.45 158.46 97.24
C GLN A 624 29.53 159.56 97.17
N SER A 625 30.32 159.60 96.10
CA SER A 625 31.35 160.62 95.90
C SER A 625 30.72 161.99 95.63
N ALA A 626 29.67 162.05 94.80
CA ALA A 626 28.88 163.26 94.57
C ALA A 626 28.14 163.75 95.83
N GLN A 627 27.69 162.83 96.70
CA GLN A 627 27.12 163.15 98.01
C GLN A 627 28.15 163.77 98.96
N LYS A 628 29.35 163.18 99.08
CA LYS A 628 30.45 163.74 99.90
C LYS A 628 30.84 165.15 99.46
N LEU A 629 31.00 165.38 98.15
CA LEU A 629 31.30 166.70 97.60
C LEU A 629 30.19 167.72 97.92
N ASN A 630 28.92 167.32 97.87
CA ASN A 630 27.79 168.15 98.29
C ASN A 630 27.82 168.48 99.79
N GLU A 631 28.26 167.56 100.66
CA GLU A 631 28.43 167.86 102.08
C GLU A 631 29.58 168.83 102.34
N GLU A 632 30.69 168.73 101.62
CA GLU A 632 31.84 169.64 101.76
C GLU A 632 31.49 171.06 101.30
N LEU A 633 30.79 171.20 100.18
CA LEU A 633 30.26 172.49 99.72
C LEU A 633 29.25 173.07 100.73
N ARG A 634 28.39 172.25 101.34
CA ARG A 634 27.48 172.68 102.42
C ARG A 634 28.22 173.13 103.68
N LYS A 635 29.33 172.49 104.05
CA LYS A 635 30.16 172.88 105.20
C LYS A 635 30.80 174.26 104.97
N HIS A 636 31.35 174.53 103.78
CA HIS A 636 31.91 175.85 103.43
C HIS A 636 30.89 177.00 103.44
N ILE A 637 29.62 176.73 103.10
CA ILE A 637 28.55 177.74 103.16
C ILE A 637 28.24 178.16 104.62
N VAL A 638 28.36 177.24 105.59
CA VAL A 638 28.05 177.52 107.00
C VAL A 638 29.12 178.39 107.68
N GLU A 639 30.40 178.24 107.33
CA GLU A 639 31.49 178.96 108.01
C GLU A 639 31.51 180.48 107.71
N LEU A 640 31.02 180.90 106.54
CA LEU A 640 30.94 182.32 106.17
C LEU A 640 29.80 183.09 106.87
N GLN A 641 28.83 182.40 107.48
CA GLN A 641 27.61 183.02 108.01
C GLN A 641 27.72 183.57 109.46
N ARG A 642 28.93 183.70 110.02
CA ARG A 642 29.12 183.99 111.47
C ARG A 642 29.62 185.39 111.84
N ARG A 643 29.65 186.38 110.94
CA ARG A 643 30.23 187.71 111.28
C ARG A 643 29.62 188.99 110.68
N ASN A 644 28.41 188.95 110.12
CA ASN A 644 27.57 190.14 110.01
C ASN A 644 26.08 189.75 110.04
N GLY A 645 25.23 190.63 110.56
CA GLY A 645 23.78 190.40 110.63
C GLY A 645 23.03 190.93 109.41
N GLY A 646 21.71 190.83 109.41
CA GLY A 646 20.85 191.40 108.37
C GLY A 646 19.69 190.48 107.99
N GLN A 647 18.50 191.07 107.93
CA GLN A 647 17.20 190.44 107.74
C GLN A 647 17.00 189.69 106.40
N ALA A 648 15.95 188.87 106.40
CA ALA A 648 15.10 188.48 105.27
C ALA A 648 15.62 187.45 104.24
N SER A 649 14.77 186.45 103.99
CA SER A 649 14.69 185.72 102.72
C SER A 649 13.24 185.31 102.45
N SER A 650 12.78 185.57 101.23
CA SER A 650 11.48 185.16 100.70
C SER A 650 11.65 184.09 99.62
N SER A 651 10.56 183.48 99.16
CA SER A 651 10.50 182.67 97.93
C SER A 651 11.03 183.45 96.71
N PRO A 652 11.49 182.80 95.60
CA PRO A 652 10.55 182.15 94.66
C PRO A 652 11.10 180.95 93.83
N GLY A 653 10.21 180.32 93.04
CA GLY A 653 10.40 180.31 91.57
C GLY A 653 10.93 179.08 90.81
N GLN A 654 10.00 178.39 90.14
CA GLN A 654 9.98 178.10 88.68
C GLN A 654 10.83 176.99 87.99
N GLN A 655 10.13 176.36 87.01
CA GLN A 655 10.56 175.71 85.74
C GLN A 655 11.29 174.34 85.76
N GLN A 656 11.33 173.53 84.67
CA GLN A 656 10.35 173.10 83.62
C GLN A 656 10.99 171.99 82.71
N PHE A 657 10.23 171.40 81.76
CA PHE A 657 10.59 170.44 80.67
C PHE A 657 10.68 168.94 81.09
N GLN A 658 9.88 167.99 80.57
CA GLN A 658 9.74 167.37 79.21
C GLN A 658 10.85 166.32 78.91
N ARG A 659 10.66 165.13 78.27
CA ARG A 659 9.55 164.44 77.53
C ARG A 659 9.79 162.88 77.58
N ALA A 660 9.18 161.88 76.90
CA ALA A 660 8.15 161.70 75.84
C ALA A 660 7.61 160.22 75.78
N ASP A 661 6.35 160.05 75.34
CA ASP A 661 5.78 159.32 74.16
C ASP A 661 6.54 158.06 73.59
N GLY A 662 5.95 156.93 73.15
CA GLY A 662 4.54 156.45 72.95
C GLY A 662 4.46 154.88 72.89
N GLU A 663 3.29 154.21 72.92
CA GLU A 663 2.50 153.69 71.76
C GLU A 663 3.10 152.41 71.10
N ASP A 664 2.41 151.30 70.74
CA ASP A 664 0.97 150.99 70.61
C ASP A 664 0.62 149.46 70.67
N GLY A 665 -0.68 149.16 70.88
CA GLY A 665 -1.44 147.95 70.45
C GLY A 665 -1.26 146.58 71.16
N GLU A 666 -2.20 145.64 71.13
CA GLU A 666 -3.69 145.61 70.99
C GLU A 666 -4.15 144.13 71.27
N TYR A 667 -5.44 143.91 71.53
CA TYR A 667 -6.11 142.63 71.87
C TYR A 667 -5.89 141.44 70.90
N VAL A 668 -5.88 140.21 71.45
CA VAL A 668 -6.86 139.12 71.13
C VAL A 668 -6.95 138.15 72.31
N THR A 669 -8.17 137.74 72.70
CA THR A 669 -8.41 136.64 73.66
C THR A 669 -8.49 135.31 72.93
N LEU A 670 -7.78 134.26 73.37
CA LEU A 670 -7.91 132.90 72.82
C LEU A 670 -8.88 132.02 73.62
N PRO A 671 -9.45 130.96 73.00
CA PRO A 671 -10.68 130.33 73.49
C PRO A 671 -10.47 129.08 74.33
N LEU A 672 -11.51 128.72 75.10
CA LEU A 672 -11.59 127.49 75.87
C LEU A 672 -12.02 126.33 74.96
N LEU A 673 -11.08 125.43 74.67
CA LEU A 673 -11.25 124.27 73.78
C LEU A 673 -11.13 122.95 74.55
N CYS A 674 -11.94 121.95 74.20
CA CYS A 674 -11.79 120.61 74.77
C CYS A 674 -10.66 119.83 74.08
N PRO A 675 -9.63 119.34 74.80
CA PRO A 675 -8.47 118.68 74.19
C PRO A 675 -8.75 117.32 73.54
N ASN A 676 -9.91 116.68 73.80
CA ASN A 676 -10.27 115.38 73.20
C ASN A 676 -11.07 115.49 71.89
N CYS A 677 -11.82 116.58 71.67
CA CYS A 677 -12.71 116.73 70.51
C CYS A 677 -12.65 118.09 69.79
N ASN A 678 -11.85 119.03 70.32
CA ASN A 678 -11.64 120.38 69.80
C ASN A 678 -12.91 121.26 69.67
N SER A 679 -13.98 120.93 70.42
CA SER A 679 -15.18 121.77 70.52
C SER A 679 -14.94 123.02 71.38
N HIS A 680 -15.70 124.08 71.08
CA HIS A 680 -15.51 125.45 71.57
C HIS A 680 -16.57 125.82 72.62
N PHE A 681 -16.16 126.43 73.74
CA PHE A 681 -17.06 126.75 74.86
C PHE A 681 -16.85 128.18 75.37
N GLU A 682 -17.95 128.88 75.67
CA GLU A 682 -17.93 130.28 76.13
C GLU A 682 -17.76 130.41 77.66
N ASP A 683 -17.88 129.31 78.41
CA ASP A 683 -17.80 129.27 79.88
C ASP A 683 -17.01 128.03 80.36
N MET A 684 -16.18 128.23 81.40
CA MET A 684 -15.42 127.18 82.08
C MET A 684 -16.32 126.08 82.67
N GLY A 685 -17.51 126.45 83.18
CA GLY A 685 -18.47 125.47 83.70
C GLY A 685 -18.91 124.47 82.62
N GLN A 686 -19.22 124.98 81.43
CA GLN A 686 -19.63 124.17 80.28
C GLN A 686 -18.49 123.30 79.74
N LEU A 687 -17.26 123.84 79.68
CA LEU A 687 -16.08 123.06 79.31
C LEU A 687 -15.88 121.87 80.28
N GLN A 688 -16.00 122.09 81.59
CA GLN A 688 -15.78 121.04 82.58
C GLN A 688 -16.81 119.90 82.43
N THR A 689 -18.11 120.20 82.35
CA THR A 689 -19.14 119.16 82.17
C THR A 689 -18.96 118.41 80.84
N HIS A 690 -18.49 119.09 79.80
CA HIS A 690 -18.20 118.46 78.52
C HIS A 690 -16.97 117.53 78.59
N VAL A 691 -15.87 117.96 79.24
CA VAL A 691 -14.67 117.12 79.43
C VAL A 691 -14.99 115.85 80.22
N GLU A 692 -15.80 115.94 81.26
CA GLU A 692 -16.24 114.79 82.07
C GLU A 692 -17.02 113.73 81.26
N VAL A 693 -17.75 114.14 80.21
CA VAL A 693 -18.40 113.21 79.25
C VAL A 693 -17.43 112.76 78.15
N CYS A 694 -16.61 113.67 77.62
CA CYS A 694 -15.69 113.42 76.51
C CYS A 694 -14.48 112.55 76.89
N TRP A 695 -14.32 112.20 78.17
CA TRP A 695 -13.32 111.25 78.67
C TRP A 695 -13.81 109.78 78.68
N HIS A 696 -15.12 109.55 78.46
CA HIS A 696 -15.74 108.22 78.45
C HIS A 696 -16.16 107.72 77.05
N LEU A 697 -15.66 108.36 75.98
CA LEU A 697 -15.91 107.99 74.58
C LEU A 697 -14.60 107.92 73.77
N ASN A 698 -13.76 106.94 74.13
CA ASN A 698 -12.70 106.34 73.30
C ASN A 698 -12.38 104.94 73.84
#